data_AF-A0A517YJJ6-F1
#
_entry.id   AF-A0A517YJJ6-F1
#
_cell.length_a   1.000
_cell.length_b   1.000
_cell.length_c   1.000
_cell.angle_alpha   90.00
_cell.angle_beta   90.00
_cell.angle_gamma   90.00
#
_symmetry.space_group_name_H-M   'P 1'
#
loop_
_entity.id
_entity.type
_entity.pdbx_description
1 polymer ?
#
loop_
_entity_poly.entity_id
_entity_poly.type
_entity_poly.pdbx_seq_one_letter_code
_entity_poly.pdbx_strand_id
1 'polypeptide(L)'
;MARSAGVWGIDVGRCALKALRCRMDGDVVVADGYDYIEYPKLLTQADADAAQLVKEALEQFLSRNNLRGDRVAISVPGESGLARYFKPPPVDVKKIADIVKYEARQQIPFALEDVIWDYQRMPGGQEVDGFALESEVGLFAMKREQVAKALKPFLDAEIEVDVIQLAPIAIYNFFAHDMTNPLKDGQTYDSDSPPASSVVLSIGTETTDLVVTNGFRLWQRNIPLGGNHFTKQLSKDLKLTFAKAEHLKRNPRQAEDPKAIFQAMRPVFGDMVTEVQRSIGFFHSLDRKAKITNIVILGNTVKLPGLSQYLGKHLGYEVTELDAFRRLTGASVVTSPSFKDNLLAFGAAYGLCVQALEKSKLKTNLLPRELILQRIIKAKKPWAVAGVAAIVLACALNFIFHYMTWEKVHELHEENNVKWADAVSTASNISSLSGSYQAEHENRKKILAQMRAIGDEVVGAADRRVMWLEITKAINNALPPMAKQGRIPAGQIPDHQQLPFSQRQDLKIEYLETQHFPDLAVWFTDTVKRRYIEQNDLLPKLVADPNAQPAQPGQPAPAPMVGMDGAMAGGAGTASATDVSSIQIESPTGPGWVIEIKGYHFFNDPSNSAIGGSAHVKRTLIKSIETGVVDLPSGPGGKTERFTFKELGLGFAILARDIPIDKQFRLANPNYAGAGIGAGGPGLGFDSPPTGQLVPEDPKNPQFFTVPKCEFVVQFCWQEKPLNKRFEERKKKADAAQAAAAAGTPIPGAPVSAVPVPGVAPAAVPVAPINPAPIPVAPAVPPVVAPMPAPVDPGAAVPVAPSPAVPEPAAGPGAVPATPPATPPPVPPA
;
A
#
# COMPACT_ATOMS: atom_id res chain seq x y z
N MET A 1 53.04 -12.71 6.08
CA MET A 1 52.13 -11.55 6.13
C MET A 1 51.78 -11.15 4.70
N ALA A 2 50.53 -10.77 4.42
CA ALA A 2 50.19 -10.22 3.11
C ALA A 2 50.94 -8.88 2.92
N ARG A 3 51.62 -8.70 1.78
CA ARG A 3 52.22 -7.41 1.42
C ARG A 3 51.08 -6.39 1.30
N SER A 4 51.20 -5.25 1.98
CA SER A 4 50.32 -4.11 1.76
C SER A 4 50.39 -3.71 0.28
N ALA A 5 49.26 -3.33 -0.32
CA ALA A 5 49.21 -2.86 -1.71
C ALA A 5 50.22 -1.73 -1.92
N GLY A 6 51.20 -1.97 -2.80
CA GLY A 6 52.25 -1.03 -3.14
C GLY A 6 51.94 -0.28 -4.43
N VAL A 7 52.90 0.54 -4.85
CA VAL A 7 52.86 1.32 -6.08
C VAL A 7 54.22 1.22 -6.76
N TRP A 8 54.21 0.85 -8.03
CA TRP A 8 55.38 0.92 -8.90
C TRP A 8 55.34 2.19 -9.75
N GLY A 9 56.31 3.08 -9.56
CA GLY A 9 56.60 4.18 -10.48
C GLY A 9 57.67 3.76 -11.49
N ILE A 10 57.32 3.66 -12.77
CA ILE A 10 58.21 3.19 -13.85
C ILE A 10 58.44 4.31 -14.86
N ASP A 11 59.70 4.74 -15.00
CA ASP A 11 60.13 5.72 -15.99
C ASP A 11 60.93 5.04 -17.11
N VAL A 12 60.36 5.05 -18.33
CA VAL A 12 60.97 4.51 -19.54
C VAL A 12 61.81 5.61 -20.20
N GLY A 13 63.02 5.80 -19.68
CA GLY A 13 63.97 6.76 -20.23
C GLY A 13 64.54 6.33 -21.59
N ARG A 14 65.31 7.19 -22.27
CA ARG A 14 65.99 6.82 -23.53
C ARG A 14 67.28 6.00 -23.35
N CYS A 15 67.75 5.86 -22.10
CA CYS A 15 69.01 5.18 -21.74
C CYS A 15 68.80 4.01 -20.76
N ALA A 16 67.76 4.06 -19.93
CA ALA A 16 67.45 3.02 -18.95
C ALA A 16 65.96 3.04 -18.59
N LEU A 17 65.41 1.85 -18.31
CA LEU A 17 64.16 1.68 -17.57
C LEU A 17 64.46 1.80 -16.08
N LYS A 18 63.67 2.60 -15.37
CA LYS A 18 63.89 2.90 -13.95
C LYS A 18 62.59 2.69 -13.20
N ALA A 19 62.57 1.71 -12.31
CA ALA A 19 61.40 1.36 -11.53
C ALA A 19 61.66 1.58 -10.03
N LEU A 20 60.72 2.19 -9.32
CA LEU A 20 60.74 2.32 -7.87
C LEU A 20 59.42 1.78 -7.31
N ARG A 21 59.49 0.96 -6.27
CA ARG A 21 58.33 0.47 -5.53
C ARG A 21 58.22 1.20 -4.21
N CYS A 22 57.11 1.88 -3.99
CA CYS A 22 56.79 2.54 -2.74
C CYS A 22 55.50 1.98 -2.14
N ARG A 23 55.41 2.02 -0.81
CA ARG A 23 54.19 1.77 -0.03
C ARG A 23 54.03 2.85 1.04
N MET A 24 52.82 3.00 1.57
CA MET A 24 52.62 3.76 2.80
C MET A 24 52.99 2.91 4.03
N ASP A 25 53.52 3.57 5.06
CA ASP A 25 53.66 3.05 6.41
C ASP A 25 53.28 4.17 7.38
N GLY A 26 52.06 4.10 7.93
CA GLY A 26 51.41 5.27 8.52
C GLY A 26 51.28 6.41 7.50
N ASP A 27 51.90 7.57 7.80
CA ASP A 27 51.96 8.73 6.91
C ASP A 27 53.31 8.86 6.16
N VAL A 28 54.22 7.89 6.32
CA VAL A 28 55.55 7.90 5.71
C VAL A 28 55.57 7.07 4.43
N VAL A 29 56.26 7.56 3.39
CA VAL A 29 56.50 6.79 2.15
C VAL A 29 57.74 5.91 2.34
N VAL A 30 57.58 4.60 2.14
CA VAL A 30 58.65 3.60 2.27
C VAL A 30 58.94 3.00 0.89
N ALA A 31 60.17 3.09 0.42
CA ALA A 31 60.66 2.31 -0.72
C ALA A 31 61.01 0.88 -0.28
N ASP A 32 60.47 -0.13 -0.96
CA ASP A 32 60.71 -1.53 -0.63
C ASP A 32 61.16 -2.41 -1.82
N GLY A 33 61.31 -1.81 -3.00
CA GLY A 33 61.94 -2.38 -4.19
C GLY A 33 62.35 -1.30 -5.18
N TYR A 34 63.34 -1.58 -6.02
CA TYR A 34 63.74 -0.71 -7.13
C TYR A 34 64.43 -1.54 -8.21
N ASP A 35 64.46 -1.01 -9.44
CA ASP A 35 65.25 -1.55 -10.53
C ASP A 35 65.82 -0.42 -11.40
N TYR A 36 67.04 -0.61 -11.86
CA TYR A 36 67.71 0.22 -12.87
C TYR A 36 68.22 -0.72 -13.96
N ILE A 37 67.59 -0.67 -15.13
CA ILE A 37 67.90 -1.55 -16.27
C ILE A 37 68.37 -0.66 -17.41
N GLU A 38 69.68 -0.58 -17.59
CA GLU A 38 70.32 0.18 -18.67
C GLU A 38 70.20 -0.59 -20.00
N TYR A 39 69.80 0.10 -21.06
CA TYR A 39 69.72 -0.50 -22.39
C TYR A 39 71.13 -0.67 -22.98
N PRO A 40 71.41 -1.78 -23.71
CA PRO A 40 72.68 -1.98 -24.43
C PRO A 40 73.06 -0.85 -25.41
N LYS A 41 72.05 -0.13 -25.93
CA LYS A 41 72.16 1.04 -26.81
C LYS A 41 71.11 2.08 -26.41
N LEU A 42 71.34 3.36 -26.71
CA LEU A 42 70.30 4.37 -26.51
C LEU A 42 69.13 4.12 -27.47
N LEU A 43 67.89 4.30 -27.01
CA LEU A 43 66.67 4.12 -27.80
C LEU A 43 66.51 5.11 -28.97
N THR A 44 67.47 6.01 -29.17
CA THR A 44 67.52 7.00 -30.25
C THR A 44 68.70 6.81 -31.21
N GLN A 45 69.49 5.73 -31.05
CA GLN A 45 70.46 5.32 -32.06
C GLN A 45 69.75 4.72 -33.27
N ALA A 46 70.27 4.98 -34.48
CA ALA A 46 69.62 4.58 -35.73
C ALA A 46 69.60 3.05 -35.97
N ASP A 47 70.47 2.31 -35.27
CA ASP A 47 70.63 0.86 -35.30
C ASP A 47 70.08 0.17 -34.03
N ALA A 48 69.20 0.86 -33.29
CA ALA A 48 68.53 0.34 -32.10
C ALA A 48 67.03 0.13 -32.37
N ASP A 49 66.56 -1.12 -32.24
CA ASP A 49 65.11 -1.38 -32.16
C ASP A 49 64.61 -0.98 -30.77
N ALA A 50 64.07 0.23 -30.68
CA ALA A 50 63.58 0.77 -29.42
C ALA A 50 62.41 -0.02 -28.83
N ALA A 51 61.60 -0.71 -29.64
CA ALA A 51 60.48 -1.50 -29.15
C ALA A 51 60.98 -2.80 -28.50
N GLN A 52 61.89 -3.50 -29.18
CA GLN A 52 62.50 -4.73 -28.68
C GLN A 52 63.33 -4.48 -27.41
N LEU A 53 64.15 -3.42 -27.38
CA LEU A 53 64.95 -3.08 -26.19
C LEU A 53 64.10 -2.72 -24.96
N VAL A 54 62.96 -2.03 -25.14
CA VAL A 54 62.03 -1.74 -24.04
C VAL A 54 61.33 -3.02 -23.57
N LYS A 55 60.95 -3.91 -24.49
CA LYS A 55 60.36 -5.21 -24.16
C LYS A 55 61.32 -6.07 -23.33
N GLU A 56 62.58 -6.24 -23.76
CA GLU A 56 63.60 -7.01 -23.02
C GLU A 56 63.84 -6.45 -21.61
N ALA A 57 63.84 -5.12 -21.44
CA ALA A 57 63.95 -4.49 -20.13
C ALA A 57 62.72 -4.71 -19.24
N LEU A 58 61.51 -4.74 -19.83
CA LEU A 58 60.28 -5.06 -19.09
C LEU A 58 60.24 -6.55 -18.69
N GLU A 59 60.66 -7.47 -19.57
CA GLU A 59 60.80 -8.89 -19.24
C GLU A 59 61.83 -9.10 -18.12
N GLN A 60 62.98 -8.41 -18.17
CA GLN A 60 63.97 -8.44 -17.08
C GLN A 60 63.41 -7.84 -15.77
N PHE A 61 62.65 -6.75 -15.83
CA PHE A 61 61.97 -6.17 -14.66
C PHE A 61 60.95 -7.13 -14.04
N LEU A 62 60.12 -7.79 -14.86
CA LEU A 62 59.15 -8.79 -14.42
C LEU A 62 59.81 -10.06 -13.87
N SER A 63 60.98 -10.45 -14.38
CA SER A 63 61.75 -11.58 -13.84
C SER A 63 62.23 -11.36 -12.39
N ARG A 64 62.38 -10.09 -11.99
CA ARG A 64 62.84 -9.66 -10.66
C ARG A 64 61.68 -9.33 -9.71
N ASN A 65 60.51 -8.94 -10.24
CA ASN A 65 59.44 -8.33 -9.47
C ASN A 65 58.06 -8.93 -9.77
N ASN A 66 57.29 -9.14 -8.71
CA ASN A 66 55.87 -9.48 -8.81
C ASN A 66 55.03 -8.22 -8.59
N LEU A 67 54.24 -7.83 -9.60
CA LEU A 67 53.37 -6.65 -9.59
C LEU A 67 51.95 -6.96 -9.05
N ARG A 68 51.64 -8.22 -8.74
CA ARG A 68 50.27 -8.64 -8.36
C ARG A 68 49.82 -7.97 -7.06
N GLY A 69 48.83 -7.07 -7.19
CA GLY A 69 48.25 -6.32 -6.07
C GLY A 69 48.88 -4.95 -5.84
N ASP A 70 49.86 -4.55 -6.65
CA ASP A 70 50.40 -3.20 -6.69
C ASP A 70 49.74 -2.38 -7.81
N ARG A 71 49.63 -1.06 -7.62
CA ARG A 71 49.27 -0.14 -8.71
C ARG A 71 50.51 0.22 -9.54
N VAL A 72 50.34 0.47 -10.84
CA VAL A 72 51.46 0.86 -11.73
C VAL A 72 51.26 2.26 -12.29
N ALA A 73 52.22 3.14 -12.08
CA ALA A 73 52.27 4.49 -12.62
C ALA A 73 53.46 4.61 -13.57
N ILE A 74 53.25 5.15 -14.77
CA ILE A 74 54.31 5.34 -15.78
C ILE A 74 54.49 6.82 -16.14
N SER A 75 55.73 7.22 -16.44
CA SER A 75 56.03 8.52 -17.03
C SER A 75 56.20 8.45 -18.54
N VAL A 76 55.78 9.51 -19.20
CA VAL A 76 56.07 9.81 -20.61
C VAL A 76 56.94 11.08 -20.71
N PRO A 77 57.79 11.21 -21.74
CA PRO A 77 58.64 12.40 -21.92
C PRO A 77 57.84 13.71 -21.94
N GLY A 78 58.39 14.78 -21.36
CA GLY A 78 57.71 16.09 -21.32
C GLY A 78 57.38 16.67 -22.70
N GLU A 79 58.18 16.34 -23.72
CA GLU A 79 57.96 16.67 -25.14
C GLU A 79 56.73 16.02 -25.77
N SER A 80 56.23 14.91 -25.22
CA SER A 80 55.10 14.15 -25.80
C SER A 80 53.73 14.76 -25.48
N GLY A 81 53.67 15.68 -24.52
CA GLY A 81 52.44 16.35 -24.11
C GLY A 81 52.59 17.86 -23.93
N LEU A 82 51.49 18.46 -23.52
CA LEU A 82 51.32 19.89 -23.34
C LEU A 82 50.85 20.16 -21.91
N ALA A 83 51.46 21.15 -21.26
CA ALA A 83 50.92 21.78 -20.07
C ALA A 83 50.63 23.26 -20.37
N ARG A 84 49.44 23.72 -20.02
CA ARG A 84 49.01 25.12 -20.11
C ARG A 84 48.33 25.52 -18.81
N TYR A 85 48.56 26.74 -18.37
CA TYR A 85 47.99 27.29 -17.13
C TYR A 85 47.21 28.53 -17.50
N PHE A 86 45.99 28.63 -17.00
CA PHE A 86 45.13 29.78 -17.21
C PHE A 86 44.38 30.13 -15.92
N LYS A 87 43.91 31.36 -15.83
CA LYS A 87 43.11 31.85 -14.70
C LYS A 87 41.67 32.01 -15.17
N PRO A 88 40.74 31.09 -14.86
CA PRO A 88 39.32 31.30 -15.13
C PRO A 88 38.83 32.62 -14.50
N PRO A 89 37.83 33.28 -15.10
CA PRO A 89 37.15 34.40 -14.45
C PRO A 89 36.45 33.93 -13.15
N PRO A 90 36.16 34.82 -12.19
CA PRO A 90 35.48 34.46 -10.95
C PRO A 90 34.11 33.83 -11.23
N VAL A 91 33.96 32.54 -10.90
CA VAL A 91 32.72 31.78 -11.09
C VAL A 91 32.47 30.79 -9.96
N ASP A 92 31.21 30.35 -9.83
CA ASP A 92 30.81 29.19 -9.04
C ASP A 92 31.69 27.97 -9.39
N VAL A 93 32.23 27.32 -8.36
CA VAL A 93 33.09 26.13 -8.48
C VAL A 93 32.47 25.05 -9.39
N LYS A 94 31.14 24.91 -9.40
CA LYS A 94 30.40 23.96 -10.25
C LYS A 94 30.53 24.25 -11.75
N LYS A 95 30.71 25.52 -12.14
CA LYS A 95 30.84 25.96 -13.53
C LYS A 95 32.27 25.92 -14.07
N ILE A 96 33.27 25.67 -13.20
CA ILE A 96 34.68 25.58 -13.62
C ILE A 96 34.85 24.52 -14.71
N ALA A 97 34.20 23.36 -14.59
CA ALA A 97 34.33 22.27 -15.57
C ALA A 97 33.92 22.69 -17.00
N ASP A 98 32.87 23.49 -17.16
CA ASP A 98 32.39 23.96 -18.45
C ASP A 98 33.32 25.02 -19.07
N ILE A 99 33.85 25.93 -18.23
CA ILE A 99 34.83 26.94 -18.65
C ILE A 99 36.16 26.27 -19.04
N VAL A 100 36.63 25.31 -18.24
CA VAL A 100 37.80 24.50 -18.57
C VAL A 100 37.61 23.78 -19.91
N LYS A 101 36.43 23.23 -20.19
CA LYS A 101 36.13 22.60 -21.48
C LYS A 101 36.13 23.59 -22.65
N TYR A 102 35.72 24.84 -22.42
CA TYR A 102 35.78 25.91 -23.43
C TYR A 102 37.22 26.37 -23.67
N GLU A 103 37.98 26.64 -22.61
CA GLU A 103 39.40 27.02 -22.66
C GLU A 103 40.28 25.92 -23.24
N ALA A 104 40.04 24.65 -22.90
CA ALA A 104 40.76 23.51 -23.47
C ALA A 104 40.69 23.48 -25.01
N ARG A 105 39.56 23.86 -25.62
CA ARG A 105 39.42 23.96 -27.08
C ARG A 105 40.24 25.08 -27.72
N GLN A 106 40.61 26.11 -26.96
CA GLN A 106 41.44 27.22 -27.44
C GLN A 106 42.93 26.99 -27.16
N GLN A 107 43.25 26.40 -25.99
CA GLN A 107 44.62 26.21 -25.52
C GLN A 107 45.30 24.95 -26.08
N ILE A 108 44.53 23.93 -26.45
CA ILE A 108 45.04 22.70 -27.08
C ILE A 108 45.01 22.88 -28.60
N PRO A 109 46.15 22.84 -29.31
CA PRO A 109 46.23 23.12 -30.75
C PRO A 109 45.80 21.92 -31.62
N PHE A 110 44.95 21.04 -31.08
CA PHE A 110 44.46 19.82 -31.70
C PHE A 110 43.00 19.61 -31.27
N ALA A 111 42.27 18.81 -32.06
CA ALA A 111 40.91 18.41 -31.74
C ALA A 111 40.88 17.61 -30.41
N LEU A 112 39.88 17.85 -29.54
CA LEU A 112 39.82 17.24 -28.18
C LEU A 112 39.54 15.73 -28.20
N GLU A 113 39.19 15.21 -29.36
CA GLU A 113 38.80 13.83 -29.64
C GLU A 113 40.06 12.99 -29.87
N ASP A 114 41.07 13.56 -30.54
CA ASP A 114 42.39 12.98 -30.82
C ASP A 114 43.37 13.07 -29.63
N VAL A 115 42.95 13.70 -28.54
CA VAL A 115 43.79 14.05 -27.39
C VAL A 115 43.19 13.49 -26.10
N ILE A 116 44.01 12.79 -25.31
CA ILE A 116 43.70 12.57 -23.90
C ILE A 116 44.14 13.82 -23.14
N TRP A 117 43.21 14.43 -22.42
CA TRP A 117 43.49 15.57 -21.57
C TRP A 117 42.79 15.44 -20.23
N ASP A 118 43.38 16.08 -19.23
CA ASP A 118 42.87 16.18 -17.87
C ASP A 118 43.22 17.56 -17.31
N TYR A 119 42.55 17.97 -16.24
CA TYR A 119 42.73 19.29 -15.67
C TYR A 119 42.71 19.27 -14.14
N GLN A 120 43.36 20.26 -13.53
CA GLN A 120 43.33 20.41 -12.08
C GLN A 120 43.41 21.89 -11.66
N ARG A 121 42.58 22.27 -10.67
CA ARG A 121 42.73 23.52 -9.92
C ARG A 121 44.03 23.46 -9.11
N MET A 122 44.94 24.40 -9.35
CA MET A 122 46.21 24.49 -8.63
C MET A 122 45.95 24.83 -7.14
N PRO A 123 46.82 24.39 -6.22
CA PRO A 123 46.71 24.76 -4.80
C PRO A 123 46.73 26.28 -4.59
N GLY A 124 46.07 26.75 -3.52
CA GLY A 124 46.17 28.14 -3.04
C GLY A 124 45.16 29.13 -3.61
N GLY A 125 44.33 28.74 -4.58
CA GLY A 125 43.17 29.54 -4.99
C GLY A 125 42.19 29.78 -3.84
N GLN A 126 41.61 30.98 -3.75
CA GLN A 126 40.66 31.33 -2.70
C GLN A 126 39.24 30.91 -3.09
N GLU A 127 38.46 30.45 -2.12
CA GLU A 127 37.04 30.12 -2.29
C GLU A 127 36.24 30.99 -1.34
N VAL A 128 35.50 31.97 -1.90
CA VAL A 128 34.73 32.97 -1.13
C VAL A 128 33.30 32.92 -1.67
N ASP A 129 32.32 32.71 -0.78
CA ASP A 129 30.89 32.59 -1.10
C ASP A 129 30.56 31.60 -2.23
N GLY A 130 31.37 30.52 -2.37
CA GLY A 130 31.23 29.51 -3.42
C GLY A 130 31.83 29.88 -4.78
N PHE A 131 32.45 31.06 -4.90
CA PHE A 131 33.20 31.50 -6.07
C PHE A 131 34.69 31.21 -5.91
N ALA A 132 35.31 30.68 -6.97
CA ALA A 132 36.75 30.51 -7.04
C ALA A 132 37.41 31.83 -7.48
N LEU A 133 38.11 32.50 -6.56
CA LEU A 133 38.92 33.69 -6.83
C LEU A 133 40.40 33.32 -6.94
N GLU A 134 41.10 33.96 -7.88
CA GLU A 134 42.53 33.79 -8.18
C GLU A 134 43.01 32.33 -8.42
N SER A 135 42.08 31.40 -8.60
CA SER A 135 42.36 29.99 -8.79
C SER A 135 42.94 29.74 -10.18
N GLU A 136 44.23 29.41 -10.26
CA GLU A 136 44.86 28.96 -11.50
C GLU A 136 44.47 27.51 -11.82
N VAL A 137 44.25 27.19 -13.08
CA VAL A 137 43.92 25.83 -13.55
C VAL A 137 44.99 25.37 -14.53
N GLY A 138 45.57 24.19 -14.25
CA GLY A 138 46.45 23.48 -15.17
C GLY A 138 45.65 22.56 -16.10
N LEU A 139 45.86 22.71 -17.40
CA LEU A 139 45.43 21.82 -18.47
C LEU A 139 46.62 20.95 -18.89
N PHE A 140 46.44 19.63 -18.90
CA PHE A 140 47.46 18.66 -19.29
C PHE A 140 46.90 17.79 -20.42
N ALA A 141 47.65 17.67 -21.51
CA ALA A 141 47.15 17.05 -22.73
C ALA A 141 48.23 16.23 -23.46
N MET A 142 47.86 15.11 -24.06
CA MET A 142 48.72 14.29 -24.90
C MET A 142 47.91 13.63 -26.03
N LYS A 143 48.45 13.58 -27.25
CA LYS A 143 47.78 12.91 -28.38
C LYS A 143 47.54 11.44 -28.06
N ARG A 144 46.35 10.92 -28.38
CA ARG A 144 45.97 9.50 -28.17
C ARG A 144 46.99 8.51 -28.75
N GLU A 145 47.57 8.83 -29.90
CA GLU A 145 48.65 8.05 -30.53
C GLU A 145 49.89 7.90 -29.60
N GLN A 146 50.33 8.99 -28.97
CA GLN A 146 51.49 8.96 -28.07
C GLN A 146 51.17 8.21 -26.77
N VAL A 147 49.94 8.33 -26.26
CA VAL A 147 49.44 7.52 -25.13
C VAL A 147 49.46 6.03 -25.48
N ALA A 148 48.93 5.65 -26.65
CA ALA A 148 48.91 4.26 -27.12
C ALA A 148 50.33 3.71 -27.34
N LYS A 149 51.24 4.50 -27.92
CA LYS A 149 52.65 4.14 -28.11
C LYS A 149 53.38 3.92 -26.77
N ALA A 150 53.13 4.76 -25.77
CA ALA A 150 53.70 4.61 -24.43
C ALA A 150 53.14 3.40 -23.68
N LEU A 151 51.84 3.10 -23.85
CA LEU A 151 51.19 1.95 -23.22
C LEU A 151 51.54 0.61 -23.86
N LYS A 152 51.78 0.57 -25.19
CA LYS A 152 51.93 -0.69 -25.93
C LYS A 152 52.92 -1.68 -25.30
N PRO A 153 54.16 -1.29 -24.90
CA PRO A 153 55.09 -2.24 -24.27
C PRO A 153 54.57 -2.84 -22.95
N PHE A 154 53.79 -2.07 -22.18
CA PHE A 154 53.18 -2.55 -20.94
C PHE A 154 52.01 -3.48 -21.22
N LEU A 155 51.17 -3.16 -22.21
CA LEU A 155 50.06 -4.03 -22.63
C LEU A 155 50.55 -5.35 -23.21
N ASP A 156 51.59 -5.33 -24.05
CA ASP A 156 52.22 -6.52 -24.62
C ASP A 156 52.90 -7.39 -23.54
N ALA A 157 53.24 -6.82 -22.38
CA ALA A 157 53.80 -7.49 -21.21
C ALA A 157 52.75 -7.81 -20.11
N GLU A 158 51.46 -7.69 -20.42
CA GLU A 158 50.32 -7.90 -19.50
C GLU A 158 50.31 -7.01 -18.22
N ILE A 159 51.01 -5.88 -18.24
CA ILE A 159 51.08 -4.92 -17.13
C ILE A 159 49.90 -3.93 -17.19
N GLU A 160 49.06 -3.95 -16.16
CA GLU A 160 47.94 -3.00 -16.01
C GLU A 160 48.42 -1.65 -15.43
N VAL A 161 48.71 -0.68 -16.30
CA VAL A 161 49.11 0.70 -15.95
C VAL A 161 47.93 1.56 -15.48
N ASP A 162 47.91 2.00 -14.22
CA ASP A 162 46.84 2.80 -13.61
C ASP A 162 46.98 4.32 -13.79
N VAL A 163 48.22 4.81 -13.87
CA VAL A 163 48.50 6.25 -14.03
C VAL A 163 49.48 6.47 -15.17
N ILE A 164 49.16 7.41 -16.06
CA ILE A 164 50.10 7.97 -17.04
C ILE A 164 50.28 9.44 -16.72
N GLN A 165 51.53 9.87 -16.57
CA GLN A 165 51.88 11.26 -16.25
C GLN A 165 53.06 11.76 -17.08
N LEU A 166 53.09 13.06 -17.37
CA LEU A 166 54.26 13.70 -18.00
C LEU A 166 55.42 13.76 -16.99
N ALA A 167 56.63 13.38 -17.41
CA ALA A 167 57.82 13.35 -16.55
C ALA A 167 58.07 14.65 -15.76
N PRO A 168 57.94 15.87 -16.33
CA PRO A 168 58.03 17.11 -15.55
C PRO A 168 57.00 17.22 -14.42
N ILE A 169 55.79 16.70 -14.61
CA ILE A 169 54.71 16.73 -13.61
C ILE A 169 54.98 15.71 -12.49
N ALA A 170 55.53 14.55 -12.84
CA ALA A 170 56.05 13.61 -11.85
C ALA A 170 57.20 14.24 -11.05
N ILE A 171 58.14 14.92 -11.70
CA ILE A 171 59.24 15.66 -11.04
C ILE A 171 58.71 16.76 -10.10
N TYR A 172 57.70 17.53 -10.51
CA TYR A 172 57.00 18.46 -9.63
C TYR A 172 56.38 17.74 -8.42
N ASN A 173 55.71 16.60 -8.62
CA ASN A 173 55.09 15.83 -7.54
C ASN A 173 56.11 15.28 -6.53
N PHE A 174 57.29 14.86 -7.00
CA PHE A 174 58.44 14.55 -6.13
C PHE A 174 58.86 15.81 -5.35
N PHE A 175 59.16 16.91 -6.04
CA PHE A 175 59.71 18.12 -5.43
C PHE A 175 58.77 18.74 -4.38
N ALA A 176 57.48 18.87 -4.73
CA ALA A 176 56.43 19.41 -3.86
C ALA A 176 56.10 18.51 -2.65
N HIS A 177 56.44 17.21 -2.72
CA HIS A 177 56.30 16.30 -1.60
C HIS A 177 57.56 16.24 -0.73
N ASP A 178 58.75 16.18 -1.33
CA ASP A 178 59.99 15.82 -0.64
C ASP A 178 60.83 17.04 -0.22
N MET A 179 60.93 18.04 -1.10
CA MET A 179 61.83 19.19 -0.94
C MET A 179 61.15 20.40 -0.29
N THR A 180 59.85 20.62 -0.52
CA THR A 180 59.10 21.75 0.06
C THR A 180 58.38 21.38 1.35
N ASN A 181 58.25 22.34 2.28
CA ASN A 181 57.39 22.17 3.46
C ASN A 181 55.94 21.83 3.05
N PRO A 182 55.21 21.02 3.84
CA PRO A 182 53.82 20.75 3.54
C PRO A 182 53.05 22.07 3.64
N LEU A 183 52.43 22.48 2.53
CA LEU A 183 51.40 23.52 2.57
C LEU A 183 50.31 23.05 3.52
N LYS A 184 50.06 23.82 4.59
CA LYS A 184 48.99 23.51 5.54
C LYS A 184 47.65 23.66 4.83
N ASP A 185 46.69 22.80 5.16
CA ASP A 185 45.34 22.89 4.59
C ASP A 185 44.74 24.28 4.89
N GLY A 186 44.14 24.89 3.87
CA GLY A 186 43.63 26.26 3.93
C GLY A 186 44.67 27.37 3.72
N GLN A 187 45.95 27.08 3.47
CA GLN A 187 46.90 28.12 3.03
C GLN A 187 46.52 28.67 1.66
N THR A 188 46.17 29.96 1.64
CA THR A 188 45.94 30.75 0.44
C THR A 188 47.26 31.17 -0.19
N TYR A 189 47.27 31.24 -1.52
CA TYR A 189 48.39 31.82 -2.26
C TYR A 189 48.20 33.33 -2.34
N ASP A 190 49.19 34.08 -1.88
CA ASP A 190 49.27 35.53 -2.04
C ASP A 190 49.94 35.87 -3.39
N SER A 191 49.20 36.52 -4.30
CA SER A 191 49.71 36.93 -5.61
C SER A 191 50.40 38.31 -5.62
N ASP A 192 50.46 39.01 -4.48
CA ASP A 192 51.28 40.21 -4.25
C ASP A 192 52.63 39.87 -3.61
N SER A 193 52.66 38.90 -2.69
CA SER A 193 53.87 38.40 -2.03
C SER A 193 54.06 36.88 -2.22
N PRO A 194 54.39 36.42 -3.45
CA PRO A 194 54.45 34.99 -3.74
C PRO A 194 55.63 34.31 -3.03
N PRO A 195 55.46 33.05 -2.54
CA PRO A 195 56.55 32.27 -1.99
C PRO A 195 57.67 32.06 -3.01
N ALA A 196 58.91 31.99 -2.53
CA ALA A 196 60.09 31.75 -3.35
C ALA A 196 59.96 30.46 -4.17
N SER A 197 60.36 30.55 -5.45
CA SER A 197 60.35 29.44 -6.39
C SER A 197 61.73 28.80 -6.50
N SER A 198 61.76 27.48 -6.69
CA SER A 198 62.95 26.75 -7.11
C SER A 198 62.79 26.32 -8.57
N VAL A 199 63.91 26.25 -9.29
CA VAL A 199 63.98 25.59 -10.60
C VAL A 199 64.43 24.16 -10.36
N VAL A 200 63.81 23.19 -11.02
CA VAL A 200 64.23 21.80 -11.04
C VAL A 200 64.60 21.44 -12.48
N LEU A 201 65.86 21.08 -12.71
CA LEU A 201 66.36 20.65 -14.03
C LEU A 201 66.59 19.14 -14.04
N SER A 202 65.77 18.41 -14.79
CA SER A 202 65.98 16.98 -15.05
C SER A 202 66.70 16.81 -16.38
N ILE A 203 68.03 16.69 -16.32
CA ILE A 203 68.91 16.59 -17.49
C ILE A 203 68.92 15.15 -17.98
N GLY A 204 67.98 14.83 -18.86
CA GLY A 204 67.82 13.53 -19.49
C GLY A 204 68.87 13.23 -20.57
N THR A 205 68.59 12.19 -21.36
CA THR A 205 69.50 11.73 -22.43
C THR A 205 69.42 12.62 -23.67
N GLU A 206 68.23 12.94 -24.16
CA GLU A 206 68.07 13.81 -25.36
C GLU A 206 67.51 15.18 -25.00
N THR A 207 66.58 15.22 -24.04
CA THR A 207 65.90 16.43 -23.59
C THR A 207 66.16 16.70 -22.11
N THR A 208 66.00 17.95 -21.71
CA THR A 208 66.05 18.41 -20.32
C THR A 208 64.71 19.01 -19.96
N ASP A 209 64.06 18.43 -18.95
CA ASP A 209 62.80 18.95 -18.44
C ASP A 209 63.11 20.00 -17.35
N LEU A 210 62.74 21.26 -17.62
CA LEU A 210 62.85 22.37 -16.69
C LEU A 210 61.48 22.63 -16.06
N VAL A 211 61.43 22.59 -14.73
CA VAL A 211 60.25 22.84 -13.91
C VAL A 211 60.53 24.02 -13.00
N VAL A 212 59.62 25.00 -12.90
CA VAL A 212 59.70 26.09 -11.92
C VAL A 212 58.48 26.01 -11.02
N THR A 213 58.70 25.97 -9.70
CA THR A 213 57.61 25.84 -8.74
C THR A 213 57.96 26.40 -7.36
N ASN A 214 56.93 26.85 -6.64
CA ASN A 214 56.93 27.18 -5.22
C ASN A 214 55.93 26.31 -4.42
N GLY A 215 55.61 25.12 -4.94
CA GLY A 215 54.59 24.22 -4.39
C GLY A 215 53.16 24.54 -4.83
N PHE A 216 52.80 25.82 -4.93
CA PHE A 216 51.49 26.29 -5.38
C PHE A 216 51.36 26.33 -6.90
N ARG A 217 52.20 27.15 -7.56
CA ARG A 217 52.23 27.28 -9.02
C ARG A 217 53.23 26.30 -9.63
N LEU A 218 52.99 25.94 -10.89
CA LEU A 218 53.87 25.10 -11.69
C LEU A 218 54.01 25.72 -13.08
N TRP A 219 55.24 25.92 -13.52
CA TRP A 219 55.56 26.17 -14.92
C TRP A 219 56.56 25.12 -15.41
N GLN A 220 56.44 24.69 -16.66
CA GLN A 220 57.36 23.72 -17.26
C GLN A 220 57.79 24.14 -18.67
N ARG A 221 59.00 23.74 -19.05
CA ARG A 221 59.52 23.82 -20.41
C ARG A 221 60.44 22.63 -20.67
N ASN A 222 60.21 21.93 -21.78
CA ASN A 222 61.17 20.97 -22.28
C ASN A 222 62.21 21.71 -23.12
N ILE A 223 63.49 21.44 -22.87
CA ILE A 223 64.63 21.93 -23.64
C ILE A 223 65.15 20.76 -24.48
N PRO A 224 65.28 20.89 -25.81
CA PRO A 224 65.77 19.81 -26.70
C PRO A 224 67.30 19.66 -26.64
N LEU A 225 67.83 19.52 -25.43
CA LEU A 225 69.25 19.37 -25.14
C LEU A 225 69.43 18.41 -23.95
N GLY A 226 70.43 17.54 -23.99
CA GLY A 226 70.60 16.47 -23.00
C GLY A 226 71.92 15.71 -23.14
N GLY A 227 72.15 14.71 -22.30
CA GLY A 227 73.41 13.97 -22.16
C GLY A 227 73.99 13.33 -23.43
N ASN A 228 73.19 13.10 -24.46
CA ASN A 228 73.61 12.58 -25.77
C ASN A 228 74.25 13.66 -26.66
N HIS A 229 73.90 14.93 -26.45
CA HIS A 229 74.48 16.04 -27.21
C HIS A 229 75.98 16.21 -26.87
N PHE A 230 76.35 16.02 -25.61
CA PHE A 230 77.75 15.90 -25.17
C PHE A 230 78.47 14.74 -25.87
N THR A 231 77.84 13.56 -25.99
CA THR A 231 78.43 12.39 -26.66
C THR A 231 78.61 12.61 -28.16
N LYS A 232 77.59 13.18 -28.83
CA LYS A 232 77.63 13.56 -30.25
C LYS A 232 78.74 14.58 -30.52
N GLN A 233 78.88 15.59 -29.65
CA GLN A 233 79.93 16.60 -29.79
C GLN A 233 81.34 16.02 -29.57
N LEU A 234 81.54 15.17 -28.55
CA LEU A 234 82.81 14.46 -28.34
C LEU A 234 83.17 13.53 -29.51
N SER A 235 82.19 12.80 -30.05
CA SER A 235 82.35 11.94 -31.22
C SER A 235 82.78 12.75 -32.46
N LYS A 236 82.19 13.93 -32.66
CA LYS A 236 82.50 14.85 -33.77
C LYS A 236 83.90 15.47 -33.66
N ASP A 237 84.22 16.11 -32.53
CA ASP A 237 85.47 16.88 -32.38
C ASP A 237 86.70 15.97 -32.25
N LEU A 238 86.58 14.87 -31.50
CA LEU A 238 87.67 13.91 -31.28
C LEU A 238 87.68 12.76 -32.31
N LYS A 239 86.74 12.76 -33.27
CA LYS A 239 86.57 11.72 -34.32
C LYS A 239 86.47 10.29 -33.76
N LEU A 240 85.72 10.13 -32.67
CA LEU A 240 85.57 8.86 -31.95
C LEU A 240 84.25 8.16 -32.29
N THR A 241 84.22 6.83 -32.17
CA THR A 241 82.96 6.07 -32.21
C THR A 241 82.06 6.46 -31.04
N PHE A 242 80.74 6.32 -31.21
CA PHE A 242 79.76 6.69 -30.18
C PHE A 242 80.05 6.05 -28.82
N ALA A 243 80.33 4.74 -28.80
CA ALA A 243 80.62 4.00 -27.57
C ALA A 243 81.89 4.51 -26.87
N LYS A 244 82.95 4.85 -27.63
CA LYS A 244 84.18 5.41 -27.05
C LYS A 244 83.97 6.85 -26.54
N ALA A 245 83.19 7.66 -27.24
CA ALA A 245 82.80 8.99 -26.78
C ALA A 245 81.94 8.94 -25.50
N GLU A 246 80.98 8.01 -25.41
CA GLU A 246 80.14 7.81 -24.23
C GLU A 246 80.98 7.36 -23.02
N HIS A 247 81.90 6.41 -23.23
CA HIS A 247 82.82 5.96 -22.19
C HIS A 247 83.69 7.11 -21.65
N LEU A 248 84.27 7.93 -22.54
CA LEU A 248 85.07 9.08 -22.14
C LEU A 248 84.24 10.20 -21.48
N LYS A 249 82.97 10.39 -21.88
CA LYS A 249 82.04 11.32 -21.21
C LYS A 249 81.74 10.88 -19.77
N ARG A 250 81.53 9.57 -19.55
CA ARG A 250 81.28 9.00 -18.22
C ARG A 250 82.54 8.97 -17.35
N ASN A 251 83.69 8.69 -17.95
CA ASN A 251 84.98 8.52 -17.28
C ASN A 251 86.05 9.55 -17.75
N PRO A 252 85.81 10.88 -17.68
CA PRO A 252 86.71 11.88 -18.27
C PRO A 252 88.09 11.93 -17.60
N ARG A 253 88.22 11.40 -16.37
CA ARG A 253 89.49 11.26 -15.65
C ARG A 253 90.37 10.12 -16.16
N GLN A 254 89.83 9.18 -16.95
CA GLN A 254 90.56 8.06 -17.54
C GLN A 254 91.11 8.38 -18.94
N ALA A 255 90.89 9.60 -19.43
CA ALA A 255 91.37 10.05 -20.72
C ALA A 255 92.84 10.47 -20.68
N GLU A 256 93.53 10.31 -21.81
CA GLU A 256 94.91 10.79 -22.01
C GLU A 256 95.02 12.31 -21.85
N ASP A 257 94.02 13.07 -22.34
CA ASP A 257 93.85 14.50 -22.04
C ASP A 257 92.42 14.83 -21.57
N PRO A 258 92.19 14.91 -20.25
CA PRO A 258 90.92 15.35 -19.69
C PRO A 258 90.54 16.80 -20.08
N LYS A 259 91.52 17.68 -20.34
CA LYS A 259 91.24 19.08 -20.72
C LYS A 259 90.68 19.15 -22.14
N ALA A 260 91.19 18.36 -23.08
CA ALA A 260 90.64 18.26 -24.43
C ALA A 260 89.17 17.84 -24.42
N ILE A 261 88.79 16.85 -23.59
CA ILE A 261 87.39 16.44 -23.41
C ILE A 261 86.52 17.61 -22.94
N PHE A 262 86.98 18.37 -21.95
CA PHE A 262 86.24 19.55 -21.46
C PHE A 262 86.11 20.66 -22.51
N GLN A 263 87.15 20.92 -23.32
CA GLN A 263 87.04 21.92 -24.39
C GLN A 263 86.10 21.46 -25.51
N ALA A 264 86.14 20.18 -25.91
CA ALA A 264 85.22 19.61 -26.91
C ALA A 264 83.76 19.69 -26.45
N MET A 265 83.47 19.47 -25.16
CA MET A 265 82.10 19.60 -24.61
C MET A 265 81.66 21.05 -24.37
N ARG A 266 82.58 22.03 -24.41
CA ARG A 266 82.30 23.43 -24.05
C ARG A 266 81.17 24.11 -24.82
N PRO A 267 80.94 23.86 -26.13
CA PRO A 267 79.78 24.40 -26.84
C PRO A 267 78.46 23.96 -26.19
N VAL A 268 78.31 22.66 -25.91
CA VAL A 268 77.08 22.08 -25.33
C VAL A 268 76.80 22.62 -23.92
N PHE A 269 77.85 22.89 -23.13
CA PHE A 269 77.70 23.59 -21.85
C PHE A 269 77.19 25.03 -22.03
N GLY A 270 77.67 25.75 -23.04
CA GLY A 270 77.20 27.10 -23.39
C GLY A 270 75.76 27.13 -23.90
N ASP A 271 75.37 26.16 -24.73
CA ASP A 271 74.00 26.01 -25.23
C ASP A 271 73.02 25.73 -24.07
N MET A 272 73.41 24.86 -23.13
CA MET A 272 72.61 24.55 -21.93
C MET A 272 72.40 25.78 -21.06
N VAL A 273 73.46 26.56 -20.78
CA VAL A 273 73.36 27.84 -20.06
C VAL A 273 72.40 28.78 -20.79
N THR A 274 72.54 28.92 -22.11
CA THR A 274 71.74 29.84 -22.93
C THR A 274 70.25 29.47 -22.91
N GLU A 275 69.90 28.20 -23.07
CA GLU A 275 68.50 27.75 -23.01
C GLU A 275 67.91 27.83 -21.59
N VAL A 276 68.68 27.55 -20.54
CA VAL A 276 68.20 27.73 -19.15
C VAL A 276 68.00 29.21 -18.82
N GLN A 277 68.92 30.11 -19.19
CA GLN A 277 68.74 31.57 -19.04
C GLN A 277 67.52 32.07 -19.80
N ARG A 278 67.35 31.66 -21.07
CA ARG A 278 66.18 31.99 -21.90
C ARG A 278 64.87 31.52 -21.25
N SER A 279 64.87 30.32 -20.68
CA SER A 279 63.72 29.74 -20.01
C SER A 279 63.34 30.49 -18.72
N ILE A 280 64.33 30.84 -17.90
CA ILE A 280 64.15 31.64 -16.68
C ILE A 280 63.66 33.05 -17.02
N GLY A 281 64.24 33.70 -18.04
CA GLY A 281 63.82 35.02 -18.52
C GLY A 281 62.37 35.03 -19.03
N PHE A 282 61.97 33.98 -19.76
CA PHE A 282 60.58 33.82 -20.19
C PHE A 282 59.63 33.61 -19.01
N PHE A 283 59.99 32.77 -18.03
CA PHE A 283 59.20 32.60 -16.80
C PHE A 283 59.00 33.94 -16.06
N HIS A 284 60.05 34.74 -15.90
CA HIS A 284 59.96 36.04 -15.23
C HIS A 284 59.14 37.08 -16.03
N SER A 285 58.99 36.89 -17.35
CA SER A 285 58.06 37.69 -18.17
C SER A 285 56.59 37.34 -17.91
N LEU A 286 56.28 36.10 -17.50
CA LEU A 286 54.95 35.64 -17.12
C LEU A 286 54.62 36.02 -15.66
N ASP A 287 55.55 35.79 -14.73
CA ASP A 287 55.40 36.13 -13.32
C ASP A 287 56.55 37.04 -12.85
N ARG A 288 56.32 38.35 -12.94
CA ARG A 288 57.28 39.39 -12.55
C ARG A 288 57.53 39.48 -11.04
N LYS A 289 56.63 38.92 -10.22
CA LYS A 289 56.74 38.95 -8.75
C LYS A 289 57.46 37.72 -8.20
N ALA A 290 57.46 36.61 -8.94
CA ALA A 290 58.16 35.40 -8.54
C ALA A 290 59.69 35.61 -8.41
N LYS A 291 60.23 35.24 -7.24
CA LYS A 291 61.66 35.22 -6.95
C LYS A 291 62.17 33.79 -7.03
N ILE A 292 63.24 33.56 -7.79
CA ILE A 292 63.91 32.24 -7.87
C ILE A 292 65.08 32.24 -6.88
N THR A 293 65.14 31.25 -5.99
CA THR A 293 66.22 31.14 -5.00
C THR A 293 67.36 30.24 -5.44
N ASN A 294 67.04 29.06 -5.97
CA ASN A 294 68.00 28.01 -6.27
C ASN A 294 67.54 27.10 -7.42
N ILE A 295 68.48 26.32 -7.94
CA ILE A 295 68.29 25.34 -9.00
C ILE A 295 68.68 23.96 -8.46
N VAL A 296 67.71 23.05 -8.34
CA VAL A 296 67.95 21.64 -8.01
C VAL A 296 68.14 20.87 -9.32
N ILE A 297 69.22 20.10 -9.43
CA ILE A 297 69.55 19.36 -10.65
C ILE A 297 69.49 17.85 -10.41
N LEU A 298 68.92 17.14 -11.39
CA LEU A 298 68.76 15.69 -11.39
C LEU A 298 68.90 15.12 -12.82
N GLY A 299 68.88 13.79 -12.93
CA GLY A 299 69.22 13.04 -14.14
C GLY A 299 70.69 12.60 -14.16
N ASN A 300 70.96 11.43 -14.75
CA ASN A 300 72.31 10.84 -14.76
C ASN A 300 73.37 11.69 -15.51
N THR A 301 72.97 12.65 -16.34
CA THR A 301 73.89 13.59 -17.01
C THR A 301 74.60 14.52 -16.01
N VAL A 302 74.00 14.80 -14.85
CA VAL A 302 74.57 15.62 -13.77
C VAL A 302 75.89 15.04 -13.24
N LYS A 303 76.09 13.72 -13.32
CA LYS A 303 77.34 13.03 -12.96
C LYS A 303 78.55 13.48 -13.78
N LEU A 304 78.36 14.23 -14.87
CA LEU A 304 79.43 14.83 -15.66
C LEU A 304 80.20 15.84 -14.78
N PRO A 305 81.46 15.57 -14.39
CA PRO A 305 82.20 16.43 -13.47
C PRO A 305 82.30 17.86 -14.03
N GLY A 306 82.08 18.88 -13.20
CA GLY A 306 82.13 20.28 -13.64
C GLY A 306 80.81 20.87 -14.14
N LEU A 307 79.80 20.05 -14.47
CA LEU A 307 78.51 20.56 -15.00
C LEU A 307 77.79 21.47 -14.00
N SER A 308 77.64 21.03 -12.76
CA SER A 308 76.98 21.77 -11.67
C SER A 308 77.68 23.09 -11.38
N GLN A 309 79.02 23.08 -11.32
CA GLN A 309 79.83 24.29 -11.09
C GLN A 309 79.78 25.25 -12.28
N TYR A 310 79.75 24.73 -13.52
CA TYR A 310 79.62 25.54 -14.72
C TYR A 310 78.26 26.24 -14.79
N LEU A 311 77.17 25.50 -14.54
CA LEU A 311 75.82 26.05 -14.46
C LEU A 311 75.73 27.12 -13.37
N GLY A 312 76.17 26.84 -12.14
CA GLY A 312 76.10 27.82 -11.04
C GLY A 312 76.84 29.11 -11.36
N LYS A 313 78.07 29.01 -11.87
CA LYS A 313 78.90 30.17 -12.24
C LYS A 313 78.30 31.04 -13.35
N HIS A 314 77.67 30.42 -14.35
CA HIS A 314 77.16 31.14 -15.53
C HIS A 314 75.68 31.54 -15.42
N LEU A 315 74.89 30.86 -14.59
CA LEU A 315 73.49 31.22 -14.33
C LEU A 315 73.35 32.23 -13.19
N GLY A 316 74.30 32.32 -12.27
CA GLY A 316 74.25 33.24 -11.12
C GLY A 316 73.31 32.78 -9.99
N TYR A 317 72.89 31.51 -10.01
CA TYR A 317 72.06 30.88 -8.97
C TYR A 317 72.85 29.80 -8.24
N GLU A 318 72.45 29.49 -7.01
CA GLU A 318 72.91 28.28 -6.32
C GLU A 318 72.38 27.04 -7.06
N VAL A 319 73.29 26.15 -7.46
CA VAL A 319 72.98 24.90 -8.15
C VAL A 319 73.28 23.73 -7.22
N THR A 320 72.25 23.02 -6.78
CA THR A 320 72.32 21.94 -5.80
C THR A 320 72.02 20.59 -6.46
N GLU A 321 72.91 19.63 -6.30
CA GLU A 321 72.68 18.23 -6.69
C GLU A 321 71.80 17.54 -5.64
N LEU A 322 70.89 16.66 -6.06
CA LEU A 322 70.07 15.87 -5.12
C LEU A 322 70.92 14.78 -4.46
N ASP A 323 71.14 14.90 -3.16
CA ASP A 323 71.98 14.01 -2.34
C ASP A 323 71.20 12.90 -1.63
N ALA A 324 69.96 13.18 -1.22
CA ALA A 324 69.03 12.22 -0.64
C ALA A 324 67.56 12.66 -0.85
N PHE A 325 66.65 11.68 -0.90
CA PHE A 325 65.21 11.93 -0.74
C PHE A 325 64.90 12.11 0.75
N ARG A 326 64.32 13.24 1.15
CA ARG A 326 64.14 13.65 2.56
C ARG A 326 62.98 12.95 3.26
N ARG A 327 61.95 12.52 2.51
CA ARG A 327 60.73 11.86 3.01
C ARG A 327 60.55 10.44 2.47
N LEU A 328 61.51 9.93 1.70
CA LEU A 328 61.54 8.53 1.31
C LEU A 328 62.36 7.73 2.32
N THR A 329 61.71 6.77 2.96
CA THR A 329 62.36 5.83 3.89
C THR A 329 62.44 4.44 3.28
N GLY A 330 62.91 3.44 4.04
CA GLY A 330 63.10 2.07 3.55
C GLY A 330 64.57 1.75 3.32
N ALA A 331 65.23 1.26 4.38
CA ALA A 331 66.68 1.07 4.39
C ALA A 331 67.18 0.15 3.25
N SER A 332 66.46 -0.95 2.98
CA SER A 332 66.81 -1.91 1.91
C SER A 332 66.99 -1.29 0.52
N VAL A 333 66.28 -0.18 0.23
CA VAL A 333 66.44 0.58 -1.01
C VAL A 333 67.40 1.74 -0.81
N VAL A 334 67.11 2.65 0.15
CA VAL A 334 67.81 3.93 0.29
C VAL A 334 69.28 3.76 0.71
N THR A 335 69.66 2.68 1.41
CA THR A 335 71.06 2.41 1.73
C THR A 335 71.80 1.60 0.68
N SER A 336 71.11 1.08 -0.35
CA SER A 336 71.71 0.21 -1.37
C SER A 336 72.70 0.98 -2.27
N PRO A 337 73.94 0.48 -2.50
CA PRO A 337 74.93 1.17 -3.32
C PRO A 337 74.41 1.50 -4.73
N SER A 338 73.84 0.53 -5.45
CA SER A 338 73.34 0.73 -6.82
C SER A 338 72.12 1.65 -6.93
N PHE A 339 71.37 1.83 -5.85
CA PHE A 339 70.33 2.87 -5.78
C PHE A 339 70.96 4.26 -5.59
N LYS A 340 71.88 4.41 -4.63
CA LYS A 340 72.62 5.67 -4.40
C LYS A 340 73.38 6.12 -5.64
N ASP A 341 74.08 5.20 -6.31
CA ASP A 341 74.79 5.47 -7.55
C ASP A 341 73.87 6.03 -8.63
N ASN A 342 72.57 5.71 -8.63
CA ASN A 342 71.60 6.15 -9.63
C ASN A 342 70.51 7.08 -9.06
N LEU A 343 70.68 7.62 -7.86
CA LEU A 343 69.68 8.41 -7.13
C LEU A 343 69.06 9.52 -7.99
N LEU A 344 69.93 10.28 -8.68
CA LEU A 344 69.55 11.39 -9.56
C LEU A 344 68.59 10.97 -10.69
N ALA A 345 68.56 9.70 -11.08
CA ALA A 345 67.70 9.20 -12.15
C ALA A 345 66.27 8.85 -11.68
N PHE A 346 66.03 8.72 -10.37
CA PHE A 346 64.77 8.24 -9.80
C PHE A 346 63.75 9.35 -9.47
N GLY A 347 64.08 10.63 -9.65
CA GLY A 347 63.16 11.74 -9.31
C GLY A 347 61.76 11.63 -9.95
N ALA A 348 61.69 11.27 -11.24
CA ALA A 348 60.41 11.02 -11.92
C ALA A 348 59.69 9.77 -11.36
N ALA A 349 60.41 8.65 -11.19
CA ALA A 349 59.84 7.41 -10.65
C ALA A 349 59.29 7.58 -9.23
N TYR A 350 59.97 8.34 -8.37
CA TYR A 350 59.48 8.68 -7.04
C TYR A 350 58.26 9.62 -7.10
N GLY A 351 58.26 10.59 -8.01
CA GLY A 351 57.10 11.43 -8.28
C GLY A 351 55.84 10.66 -8.71
N LEU A 352 56.00 9.65 -9.57
CA LEU A 352 54.94 8.72 -9.95
C LEU A 352 54.43 7.91 -8.76
N CYS A 353 55.34 7.41 -7.92
CA CYS A 353 55.00 6.70 -6.69
C CYS A 353 54.16 7.57 -5.75
N VAL A 354 54.61 8.79 -5.47
CA VAL A 354 53.89 9.78 -4.64
C VAL A 354 52.51 10.09 -5.22
N GLN A 355 52.39 10.15 -6.56
CA GLN A 355 51.11 10.37 -7.22
C GLN A 355 50.14 9.19 -7.08
N ALA A 356 50.58 7.96 -7.38
CA ALA A 356 49.73 6.78 -7.25
C ALA A 356 49.58 6.27 -5.80
N LEU A 357 50.32 6.84 -4.83
CA LEU A 357 50.02 6.78 -3.39
C LEU A 357 49.09 7.92 -2.92
N GLU A 358 48.63 8.79 -3.83
CA GLU A 358 47.68 9.90 -3.59
C GLU A 358 48.18 11.00 -2.64
N LYS A 359 49.49 11.01 -2.35
CA LYS A 359 50.22 12.02 -1.56
C LYS A 359 50.75 13.20 -2.39
N SER A 360 50.58 13.16 -3.71
CA SER A 360 50.94 14.24 -4.63
C SER A 360 50.06 15.48 -4.50
N LYS A 361 50.59 16.62 -4.95
CA LYS A 361 49.81 17.85 -5.15
C LYS A 361 49.06 17.81 -6.48
N LEU A 362 49.65 17.34 -7.57
CA LEU A 362 48.95 17.09 -8.84
C LEU A 362 48.54 15.61 -8.96
N LYS A 363 47.27 15.37 -9.30
CA LYS A 363 46.62 14.04 -9.36
C LYS A 363 46.12 13.68 -10.77
N THR A 364 46.42 14.52 -11.76
CA THR A 364 45.95 14.37 -13.15
C THR A 364 46.41 13.06 -13.79
N ASN A 365 45.55 12.43 -14.60
CA ASN A 365 45.84 11.14 -15.21
C ASN A 365 45.54 11.14 -16.71
N LEU A 366 46.59 10.91 -17.52
CA LEU A 366 46.49 10.83 -18.98
C LEU A 366 46.23 9.39 -19.48
N LEU A 367 45.79 8.49 -18.60
CA LEU A 367 45.29 7.17 -18.98
C LEU A 367 43.92 7.30 -19.70
N PRO A 368 43.72 6.70 -20.88
CA PRO A 368 42.44 6.74 -21.58
C PRO A 368 41.31 6.14 -20.74
N ARG A 369 40.19 6.87 -20.62
CA ARG A 369 39.03 6.45 -19.82
C ARG A 369 38.43 5.13 -20.29
N GLU A 370 38.59 4.82 -21.58
CA GLU A 370 38.16 3.57 -22.21
C GLU A 370 38.87 2.36 -21.59
N LEU A 371 40.16 2.46 -21.27
CA LEU A 371 40.92 1.40 -20.59
C LEU A 371 40.50 1.24 -19.13
N ILE A 372 40.24 2.35 -18.43
CA ILE A 372 39.72 2.32 -17.04
C ILE A 372 38.35 1.61 -17.01
N LEU A 373 37.46 1.94 -17.93
CA LEU A 373 36.16 1.28 -18.06
C LEU A 373 36.29 -0.20 -18.42
N GLN A 374 37.17 -0.55 -19.37
CA GLN A 374 37.44 -1.95 -19.72
C GLN A 374 37.97 -2.76 -18.51
N ARG A 375 38.81 -2.19 -17.65
CA ARG A 375 39.25 -2.85 -16.41
C ARG A 375 38.12 -3.03 -15.41
N ILE A 376 37.30 -2.00 -15.18
CA ILE A 376 36.14 -2.10 -14.29
C ILE A 376 35.17 -3.20 -14.79
N ILE A 377 34.97 -3.30 -16.12
CA ILE A 377 34.18 -4.36 -16.74
C ILE A 377 34.84 -5.73 -16.56
N LYS A 378 36.15 -5.87 -16.84
CA LYS A 378 36.93 -7.12 -16.67
C LYS A 378 36.89 -7.62 -15.22
N ALA A 379 37.05 -6.73 -14.25
CA ALA A 379 36.98 -7.03 -12.82
C ALA A 379 35.57 -7.42 -12.34
N LYS A 380 34.51 -6.83 -12.92
CA LYS A 380 33.11 -7.16 -12.61
C LYS A 380 32.57 -8.36 -13.40
N LYS A 381 33.18 -8.74 -14.53
CA LYS A 381 32.78 -9.87 -15.37
C LYS A 381 32.59 -11.20 -14.61
N PRO A 382 33.50 -11.66 -13.72
CA PRO A 382 33.27 -12.91 -12.97
C PRO A 382 32.05 -12.82 -12.05
N TRP A 383 31.80 -11.67 -11.42
CA TRP A 383 30.62 -11.43 -10.59
C TRP A 383 29.33 -11.40 -11.40
N ALA A 384 29.35 -10.79 -12.59
CA ALA A 384 28.21 -10.80 -13.51
C ALA A 384 27.89 -12.23 -14.01
N VAL A 385 28.91 -13.02 -14.36
CA VAL A 385 28.74 -14.43 -14.76
C VAL A 385 28.20 -15.26 -13.60
N ALA A 386 28.70 -15.08 -12.38
CA ALA A 386 28.19 -15.75 -11.18
C ALA A 386 26.72 -15.38 -10.90
N GLY A 387 26.35 -14.10 -11.05
CA GLY A 387 24.96 -13.64 -10.93
C GLY A 387 24.02 -14.26 -11.96
N VAL A 388 24.43 -14.30 -13.24
CA VAL A 388 23.65 -14.98 -14.30
C VAL A 388 23.53 -16.47 -14.04
N ALA A 389 24.61 -17.14 -13.63
CA ALA A 389 24.58 -18.56 -13.27
C ALA A 389 23.64 -18.84 -12.08
N ALA A 390 23.61 -17.98 -11.06
CA ALA A 390 22.69 -18.08 -9.95
C ALA A 390 21.22 -17.89 -10.37
N ILE A 391 20.93 -16.95 -11.28
CA ILE A 391 19.57 -16.78 -11.84
C ILE A 391 19.15 -18.01 -12.65
N VAL A 392 20.02 -18.53 -13.53
CA VAL A 392 19.74 -19.74 -14.30
C VAL A 392 19.50 -20.95 -13.38
N LEU A 393 20.31 -21.10 -12.32
CA LEU A 393 20.12 -22.14 -11.32
C LEU A 393 18.78 -21.97 -10.57
N ALA A 394 18.41 -20.75 -10.17
CA ALA A 394 17.14 -20.48 -9.50
C ALA A 394 15.94 -20.79 -10.40
N CYS A 395 15.99 -20.42 -11.69
CA CYS A 395 14.96 -20.77 -12.67
C CYS A 395 14.88 -22.29 -12.90
N ALA A 396 16.02 -22.99 -12.98
CA ALA A 396 16.06 -24.44 -13.12
C ALA A 396 15.47 -25.16 -11.89
N LEU A 397 15.83 -24.71 -10.68
CA LEU A 397 15.26 -25.24 -9.44
C LEU A 397 13.75 -24.98 -9.35
N ASN A 398 13.29 -23.77 -9.68
CA ASN A 398 11.87 -23.43 -9.73
C ASN A 398 11.11 -24.32 -10.73
N PHE A 399 11.66 -24.53 -11.93
CA PHE A 399 11.09 -25.45 -12.92
C PHE A 399 11.02 -26.89 -12.40
N ILE A 400 12.09 -27.39 -11.77
CA ILE A 400 12.12 -28.75 -11.19
C ILE A 400 11.06 -28.90 -10.10
N PHE A 401 10.93 -27.94 -9.17
CA PHE A 401 9.89 -27.99 -8.14
C PHE A 401 8.48 -27.94 -8.73
N HIS A 402 8.22 -27.07 -9.71
CA HIS A 402 6.93 -27.03 -10.39
C HIS A 402 6.64 -28.33 -11.14
N TYR A 403 7.62 -28.90 -11.85
CA TYR A 403 7.49 -30.18 -12.53
C TYR A 403 7.16 -31.31 -11.54
N MET A 404 7.90 -31.43 -10.43
CA MET A 404 7.62 -32.41 -9.38
C MET A 404 6.24 -32.25 -8.73
N THR A 405 5.71 -31.02 -8.63
CA THR A 405 4.32 -30.81 -8.15
C THR A 405 3.28 -31.14 -9.21
N TRP A 406 3.56 -30.87 -10.47
CA TRP A 406 2.67 -31.14 -11.60
C TRP A 406 2.59 -32.64 -11.90
N GLU A 407 3.72 -33.34 -11.86
CA GLU A 407 3.84 -34.78 -12.10
C GLU A 407 2.91 -35.58 -11.17
N LYS A 408 2.86 -35.24 -9.88
CA LYS A 408 1.99 -35.87 -8.87
C LYS A 408 0.48 -35.76 -9.16
N VAL A 409 0.06 -34.77 -9.93
CA VAL A 409 -1.35 -34.52 -10.30
C VAL A 409 -1.58 -34.62 -11.80
N HIS A 410 -0.61 -35.18 -12.53
CA HIS A 410 -0.73 -35.36 -13.96
C HIS A 410 -1.69 -36.52 -14.27
N GLU A 411 -2.49 -36.39 -15.33
CA GLU A 411 -3.55 -37.35 -15.69
C GLU A 411 -3.05 -38.79 -15.85
N LEU A 412 -1.82 -38.94 -16.32
CA LEU A 412 -1.13 -40.21 -16.54
C LEU A 412 -0.32 -40.71 -15.33
N HIS A 413 -0.27 -39.96 -14.23
CA HIS A 413 0.39 -40.39 -13.01
C HIS A 413 -0.41 -41.52 -12.36
N GLU A 414 0.28 -42.61 -12.03
CA GLU A 414 -0.30 -43.85 -11.53
C GLU A 414 0.29 -44.17 -10.16
N GLU A 415 -0.55 -44.13 -9.12
CA GLU A 415 -0.18 -44.46 -7.75
C GLU A 415 -1.09 -45.61 -7.28
N ASN A 416 -0.51 -46.70 -6.79
CA ASN A 416 -1.25 -47.91 -6.37
C ASN A 416 -2.19 -48.50 -7.46
N ASN A 417 -1.76 -48.49 -8.73
CA ASN A 417 -2.52 -48.92 -9.91
C ASN A 417 -3.82 -48.11 -10.18
N VAL A 418 -3.90 -46.86 -9.72
CA VAL A 418 -4.99 -45.93 -10.04
C VAL A 418 -4.40 -44.69 -10.68
N LYS A 419 -4.94 -44.26 -11.83
CA LYS A 419 -4.50 -43.04 -12.51
C LYS A 419 -5.24 -41.83 -11.97
N TRP A 420 -4.59 -40.68 -11.96
CA TRP A 420 -5.21 -39.44 -11.51
C TRP A 420 -6.48 -39.09 -12.31
N ALA A 421 -6.49 -39.37 -13.62
CA ALA A 421 -7.68 -39.21 -14.46
C ALA A 421 -8.88 -40.08 -14.00
N ASP A 422 -8.64 -41.32 -13.59
CA ASP A 422 -9.68 -42.24 -13.13
C ASP A 422 -10.29 -41.77 -11.80
N ALA A 423 -9.44 -41.29 -10.88
CA ALA A 423 -9.86 -40.71 -9.60
C ALA A 423 -10.69 -39.42 -9.81
N VAL A 424 -10.27 -38.52 -10.69
CA VAL A 424 -11.03 -37.31 -11.04
C VAL A 424 -12.37 -37.64 -11.69
N SER A 425 -12.43 -38.65 -12.57
CA SER A 425 -13.69 -39.10 -13.18
C SER A 425 -14.66 -39.63 -12.12
N THR A 426 -14.16 -40.39 -11.15
CA THR A 426 -14.95 -40.94 -10.03
C THR A 426 -15.49 -39.82 -9.14
N ALA A 427 -14.66 -38.83 -8.80
CA ALA A 427 -15.08 -37.67 -8.02
C ALA A 427 -16.16 -36.84 -8.74
N SER A 428 -16.03 -36.66 -10.07
CA SER A 428 -17.03 -35.99 -10.91
C SER A 428 -18.38 -36.73 -10.91
N ASN A 429 -18.35 -38.06 -11.03
CA ASN A 429 -19.55 -38.91 -10.97
C ASN A 429 -20.25 -38.85 -9.60
N ILE A 430 -19.49 -38.82 -8.50
CA ILE A 430 -20.06 -38.66 -7.14
C ILE A 430 -20.64 -37.25 -6.95
N SER A 431 -19.98 -36.22 -7.50
CA SER A 431 -20.47 -34.83 -7.46
C SER A 431 -21.80 -34.65 -8.20
N SER A 432 -21.93 -35.22 -9.41
CA SER A 432 -23.18 -35.15 -10.17
C SER A 432 -24.32 -35.95 -9.50
N LEU A 433 -24.00 -37.10 -8.90
CA LEU A 433 -24.95 -37.87 -8.10
C LEU A 433 -25.43 -37.08 -6.85
N SER A 434 -24.51 -36.43 -6.13
CA SER A 434 -24.85 -35.52 -5.02
C SER A 434 -25.76 -34.37 -5.47
N GLY A 435 -25.46 -33.75 -6.62
CA GLY A 435 -26.29 -32.72 -7.23
C GLY A 435 -27.71 -33.19 -7.56
N SER A 436 -27.87 -34.42 -8.06
CA SER A 436 -29.19 -35.00 -8.33
C SER A 436 -30.03 -35.21 -7.06
N TYR A 437 -29.43 -35.71 -5.97
CA TYR A 437 -30.13 -35.85 -4.68
C TYR A 437 -30.50 -34.49 -4.06
N GLN A 438 -29.66 -33.47 -4.21
CA GLN A 438 -29.99 -32.11 -3.77
C GLN A 438 -31.20 -31.53 -4.54
N ALA A 439 -31.23 -31.73 -5.87
CA ALA A 439 -32.37 -31.33 -6.70
C ALA A 439 -33.66 -32.08 -6.33
N GLU A 440 -33.58 -33.38 -6.06
CA GLU A 440 -34.72 -34.18 -5.62
C GLU A 440 -35.24 -33.71 -4.24
N HIS A 441 -34.34 -33.40 -3.31
CA HIS A 441 -34.68 -32.87 -1.98
C HIS A 441 -35.43 -31.53 -2.06
N GLU A 442 -34.95 -30.59 -2.88
CA GLU A 442 -35.64 -29.31 -3.11
C GLU A 442 -36.99 -29.48 -3.81
N ASN A 443 -37.13 -30.44 -4.73
CA ASN A 443 -38.43 -30.78 -5.31
C ASN A 443 -39.41 -31.32 -4.26
N ARG A 444 -38.96 -32.26 -3.41
CA ARG A 444 -39.76 -32.82 -2.31
C ARG A 444 -40.19 -31.74 -1.30
N LYS A 445 -39.34 -30.75 -0.99
CA LYS A 445 -39.72 -29.58 -0.17
C LYS A 445 -40.86 -28.77 -0.80
N LYS A 446 -40.79 -28.49 -2.11
CA LYS A 446 -41.83 -27.72 -2.83
C LYS A 446 -43.18 -28.44 -2.80
N ILE A 447 -43.19 -29.75 -3.05
CA ILE A 447 -44.40 -30.59 -2.96
C ILE A 447 -44.98 -30.55 -1.55
N LEU A 448 -44.14 -30.69 -0.51
CA LEU A 448 -44.58 -30.61 0.88
C LEU A 448 -45.15 -29.23 1.25
N ALA A 449 -44.58 -28.14 0.73
CA ALA A 449 -45.13 -26.80 0.92
C ALA A 449 -46.49 -26.62 0.25
N GLN A 450 -46.68 -27.13 -0.98
CA GLN A 450 -47.96 -27.14 -1.67
C GLN A 450 -49.02 -27.95 -0.91
N MET A 451 -48.67 -29.14 -0.41
CA MET A 451 -49.59 -29.98 0.37
C MET A 451 -50.02 -29.32 1.69
N ARG A 452 -49.13 -28.55 2.34
CA ARG A 452 -49.50 -27.73 3.51
C ARG A 452 -50.48 -26.63 3.15
N ALA A 453 -50.21 -25.86 2.10
CA ALA A 453 -51.11 -24.79 1.65
C ALA A 453 -52.51 -25.31 1.29
N ILE A 454 -52.59 -26.48 0.63
CA ILE A 454 -53.87 -27.16 0.35
C ILE A 454 -54.57 -27.55 1.65
N GLY A 455 -53.84 -28.10 2.64
CA GLY A 455 -54.39 -28.45 3.95
C GLY A 455 -54.93 -27.23 4.72
N ASP A 456 -54.18 -26.12 4.71
CA ASP A 456 -54.54 -24.88 5.39
C ASP A 456 -55.83 -24.26 4.80
N GLU A 457 -55.99 -24.26 3.46
CA GLU A 457 -57.22 -23.80 2.80
C GLU A 457 -58.43 -24.70 3.10
N VAL A 458 -58.26 -26.03 3.04
CA VAL A 458 -59.37 -26.98 3.28
C VAL A 458 -59.85 -26.95 4.73
N VAL A 459 -58.94 -26.83 5.71
CA VAL A 459 -59.29 -26.76 7.14
C VAL A 459 -59.79 -25.37 7.52
N GLY A 460 -59.15 -24.30 7.01
CA GLY A 460 -59.47 -22.91 7.36
C GLY A 460 -60.91 -22.51 7.03
N ALA A 461 -61.48 -23.05 5.95
CA ALA A 461 -62.87 -22.80 5.58
C ALA A 461 -63.89 -23.32 6.61
N ALA A 462 -63.62 -24.47 7.25
CA ALA A 462 -64.49 -25.04 8.27
C ALA A 462 -64.43 -24.24 9.58
N ASP A 463 -63.23 -23.91 10.05
CA ASP A 463 -63.01 -23.16 11.28
C ASP A 463 -63.59 -21.74 11.20
N ARG A 464 -63.40 -21.02 10.09
CA ARG A 464 -63.98 -19.67 9.89
C ARG A 464 -65.50 -19.66 10.01
N ARG A 465 -66.19 -20.70 9.50
CA ARG A 465 -67.65 -20.80 9.62
C ARG A 465 -68.11 -20.89 11.08
N VAL A 466 -67.38 -21.62 11.92
CA VAL A 466 -67.67 -21.71 13.36
C VAL A 466 -67.37 -20.39 14.04
N MET A 467 -66.21 -19.79 13.76
CA MET A 467 -65.81 -18.51 14.36
C MET A 467 -66.82 -17.38 14.11
N TRP A 468 -67.39 -17.26 12.91
CA TRP A 468 -68.45 -16.25 12.64
C TRP A 468 -69.68 -16.41 13.54
N LEU A 469 -70.08 -17.65 13.87
CA LEU A 469 -71.19 -17.91 14.80
C LEU A 469 -70.83 -17.52 16.24
N GLU A 470 -69.58 -17.74 16.66
CA GLU A 470 -69.07 -17.29 17.96
C GLU A 470 -69.09 -15.76 18.08
N ILE A 471 -68.67 -15.04 17.04
CA ILE A 471 -68.67 -13.58 17.01
C ILE A 471 -70.09 -13.02 16.96
N THR A 472 -71.00 -13.62 16.19
CA THR A 472 -72.42 -13.23 16.18
C THR A 472 -73.03 -13.39 17.58
N LYS A 473 -72.70 -14.47 18.30
CA LYS A 473 -73.12 -14.68 19.69
C LYS A 473 -72.49 -13.66 20.64
N ALA A 474 -71.20 -13.32 20.46
CA ALA A 474 -70.51 -12.29 21.25
C ALA A 474 -71.16 -10.91 21.06
N ILE A 475 -71.42 -10.50 19.83
CA ILE A 475 -72.09 -9.23 19.50
C ILE A 475 -73.50 -9.19 20.10
N ASN A 476 -74.28 -10.27 19.98
CA ASN A 476 -75.60 -10.36 20.61
C ASN A 476 -75.53 -10.25 22.15
N ASN A 477 -74.54 -10.86 22.78
CA ASN A 477 -74.28 -10.73 24.22
C ASN A 477 -73.81 -9.32 24.63
N ALA A 478 -73.25 -8.53 23.70
CA ALA A 478 -72.78 -7.17 23.98
C ALA A 478 -73.92 -6.14 24.04
N LEU A 479 -75.08 -6.44 23.44
CA LEU A 479 -76.23 -5.54 23.39
C LEU A 479 -76.89 -5.41 24.79
N PRO A 480 -77.21 -4.18 25.24
CA PRO A 480 -77.87 -3.97 26.51
C PRO A 480 -79.33 -4.50 26.50
N PRO A 481 -79.82 -5.06 27.62
CA PRO A 481 -81.22 -5.40 27.76
C PRO A 481 -82.09 -4.13 27.81
N MET A 482 -83.35 -4.24 27.38
CA MET A 482 -84.30 -3.12 27.35
C MET A 482 -84.55 -2.46 28.71
N ALA A 483 -84.43 -3.22 29.80
CA ALA A 483 -84.57 -2.72 31.17
C ALA A 483 -83.58 -3.44 32.11
N LYS A 484 -83.23 -2.79 33.22
CA LYS A 484 -82.51 -3.45 34.33
C LYS A 484 -83.33 -4.63 34.86
N GLN A 485 -82.65 -5.73 35.21
CA GLN A 485 -83.24 -7.06 35.46
C GLN A 485 -84.63 -7.07 36.15
N GLY A 486 -85.53 -7.88 35.60
CA GLY A 486 -86.64 -8.48 36.37
C GLY A 486 -88.08 -8.04 36.06
N ARG A 487 -88.33 -7.19 35.04
CA ARG A 487 -89.70 -6.70 34.75
C ARG A 487 -90.32 -7.08 33.41
N ILE A 488 -89.55 -7.51 32.41
CA ILE A 488 -90.07 -7.81 31.06
C ILE A 488 -89.35 -9.05 30.47
N PRO A 489 -90.06 -10.05 29.92
CA PRO A 489 -89.46 -11.18 29.21
C PRO A 489 -88.75 -10.75 27.91
N ALA A 490 -87.68 -11.47 27.53
CA ALA A 490 -86.98 -11.22 26.27
C ALA A 490 -87.92 -11.42 25.05
N GLY A 491 -87.85 -10.50 24.09
CA GLY A 491 -88.64 -10.56 22.84
C GLY A 491 -90.01 -9.87 22.89
N GLN A 492 -90.51 -9.47 24.06
CA GLN A 492 -91.75 -8.66 24.15
C GLN A 492 -91.42 -7.16 24.06
N ILE A 493 -92.21 -6.42 23.28
CA ILE A 493 -92.16 -4.95 23.25
C ILE A 493 -93.21 -4.45 24.27
N PRO A 494 -92.79 -3.86 25.40
CA PRO A 494 -93.73 -3.33 26.39
C PRO A 494 -94.44 -2.10 25.83
N ASP A 495 -95.63 -1.83 26.36
CA ASP A 495 -96.34 -0.59 26.06
C ASP A 495 -95.57 0.65 26.59
N HIS A 496 -95.74 1.80 25.95
CA HIS A 496 -95.03 3.03 26.29
C HIS A 496 -95.39 3.54 27.70
N GLN A 497 -96.59 3.19 28.19
CA GLN A 497 -97.06 3.53 29.54
C GLN A 497 -96.42 2.65 30.62
N GLN A 498 -96.06 1.41 30.30
CA GLN A 498 -95.41 0.47 31.23
C GLN A 498 -93.89 0.71 31.32
N LEU A 499 -93.26 1.04 30.19
CA LEU A 499 -91.86 1.45 30.14
C LEU A 499 -91.70 2.60 29.13
N PRO A 500 -91.60 3.86 29.60
CA PRO A 500 -91.38 5.03 28.74
C PRO A 500 -90.15 4.87 27.84
N PHE A 501 -90.21 5.40 26.62
CA PHE A 501 -89.12 5.27 25.64
C PHE A 501 -87.77 5.79 26.16
N SER A 502 -87.78 6.86 26.96
CA SER A 502 -86.59 7.41 27.63
C SER A 502 -85.95 6.48 28.68
N GLN A 503 -86.65 5.43 29.11
CA GLN A 503 -86.17 4.44 30.08
C GLN A 503 -85.75 3.11 29.43
N ARG A 504 -85.98 2.94 28.12
CA ARG A 504 -85.63 1.72 27.36
C ARG A 504 -84.17 1.73 26.97
N GLN A 505 -83.36 0.85 27.57
CA GLN A 505 -81.90 0.82 27.40
C GLN A 505 -81.42 -0.01 26.21
N ASP A 506 -82.31 -0.66 25.47
CA ASP A 506 -81.94 -1.47 24.30
C ASP A 506 -81.49 -0.64 23.11
N LEU A 507 -80.67 -1.25 22.26
CA LEU A 507 -80.23 -0.69 20.99
C LEU A 507 -80.93 -1.45 19.85
N LYS A 508 -81.47 -0.72 18.88
CA LYS A 508 -82.05 -1.28 17.65
C LYS A 508 -80.99 -1.27 16.57
N ILE A 509 -80.59 -2.43 16.09
CA ILE A 509 -79.60 -2.57 15.02
C ILE A 509 -80.32 -2.55 13.67
N GLU A 510 -79.88 -1.69 12.76
CA GLU A 510 -80.43 -1.58 11.39
C GLU A 510 -79.67 -2.51 10.44
N TYR A 511 -78.34 -2.46 10.47
CA TYR A 511 -77.48 -3.39 9.74
C TYR A 511 -76.16 -3.64 10.50
N LEU A 512 -75.51 -4.73 10.12
CA LEU A 512 -74.13 -5.05 10.47
C LEU A 512 -73.39 -5.30 9.14
N GLU A 513 -72.29 -4.58 8.93
CA GLU A 513 -71.45 -4.68 7.74
C GLU A 513 -70.03 -5.11 8.13
N THR A 514 -69.37 -5.88 7.27
CA THR A 514 -68.05 -6.46 7.57
C THR A 514 -67.11 -6.34 6.38
N GLN A 515 -65.92 -5.79 6.60
CA GLN A 515 -64.88 -5.67 5.58
C GLN A 515 -63.58 -6.33 6.03
N HIS A 516 -63.01 -7.20 5.19
CA HIS A 516 -61.70 -7.79 5.44
C HIS A 516 -60.58 -6.85 4.98
N PHE A 517 -59.58 -6.67 5.82
CA PHE A 517 -58.35 -5.94 5.53
C PHE A 517 -57.15 -6.90 5.60
N PRO A 518 -56.28 -6.96 4.58
CA PRO A 518 -55.01 -7.68 4.66
C PRO A 518 -54.08 -7.15 5.77
N ASP A 519 -54.24 -5.88 6.13
CA ASP A 519 -53.62 -5.24 7.30
C ASP A 519 -54.59 -4.23 7.94
N LEU A 520 -54.96 -4.46 9.19
CA LEU A 520 -55.83 -3.56 9.97
C LEU A 520 -55.22 -2.18 10.22
N ALA A 521 -53.91 -1.99 10.06
CA ALA A 521 -53.27 -0.68 10.13
C ALA A 521 -53.84 0.32 9.12
N VAL A 522 -54.37 -0.15 7.99
CA VAL A 522 -55.03 0.68 6.95
C VAL A 522 -56.33 1.30 7.47
N TRP A 523 -57.07 0.60 8.34
CA TRP A 523 -58.27 1.12 8.98
C TRP A 523 -57.95 1.97 10.21
N PHE A 524 -56.98 1.54 11.04
CA PHE A 524 -56.62 2.19 12.30
C PHE A 524 -55.73 3.43 12.12
N THR A 525 -56.19 4.34 11.26
CA THR A 525 -55.60 5.67 10.99
C THR A 525 -55.54 6.54 12.25
N ASP A 526 -54.73 7.61 12.23
CA ASP A 526 -54.61 8.55 13.35
C ASP A 526 -55.95 9.16 13.81
N THR A 527 -56.92 9.32 12.89
CA THR A 527 -58.28 9.76 13.20
C THR A 527 -59.06 8.73 14.02
N VAL A 528 -58.95 7.45 13.66
CA VAL A 528 -59.57 6.32 14.39
C VAL A 528 -58.89 6.14 15.74
N LYS A 529 -57.55 6.17 15.77
CA LYS A 529 -56.72 6.09 16.98
C LYS A 529 -57.04 7.23 17.97
N ARG A 530 -57.14 8.48 17.49
CA ARG A 530 -57.53 9.64 18.32
C ARG A 530 -58.91 9.43 18.95
N ARG A 531 -59.91 9.03 18.17
CA ARG A 531 -61.26 8.76 18.67
C ARG A 531 -61.29 7.60 19.67
N TYR A 532 -60.48 6.57 19.48
CA TYR A 532 -60.37 5.47 20.44
C TYR A 532 -59.80 5.94 21.79
N ILE A 533 -58.75 6.78 21.76
CA ILE A 533 -58.17 7.38 22.98
C ILE A 533 -59.20 8.29 23.68
N GLU A 534 -59.84 9.19 22.95
CA GLU A 534 -60.82 10.16 23.47
C GLU A 534 -62.07 9.49 24.08
N GLN A 535 -62.39 8.25 23.69
CA GLN A 535 -63.58 7.53 24.14
C GLN A 535 -63.33 6.61 25.34
N ASN A 536 -62.07 6.35 25.70
CA ASN A 536 -61.71 5.42 26.76
C ASN A 536 -61.07 6.16 27.96
N ASP A 537 -61.91 6.53 28.93
CA ASP A 537 -61.58 7.30 30.15
C ASP A 537 -60.45 6.74 31.04
N LEU A 538 -59.98 5.51 30.76
CA LEU A 538 -58.90 4.84 31.48
C LEU A 538 -57.53 5.03 30.81
N LEU A 539 -57.48 5.16 29.47
CA LEU A 539 -56.22 5.25 28.74
C LEU A 539 -55.40 6.52 29.09
N PRO A 540 -55.98 7.73 29.20
CA PRO A 540 -55.23 8.92 29.62
C PRO A 540 -54.75 8.85 31.09
N LYS A 541 -55.47 8.13 31.96
CA LYS A 541 -55.16 8.05 33.40
C LYS A 541 -54.01 7.09 33.73
N LEU A 542 -53.70 6.16 32.82
CA LEU A 542 -52.55 5.26 32.92
C LEU A 542 -51.23 5.93 32.51
N VAL A 543 -51.27 7.16 31.99
CA VAL A 543 -50.12 7.88 31.41
C VAL A 543 -49.80 9.19 32.17
N ALA A 544 -50.60 9.57 33.18
CA ALA A 544 -50.37 10.78 33.96
C ALA A 544 -49.23 10.60 34.99
N ASP A 545 -48.20 11.44 34.89
CA ASP A 545 -47.02 11.46 35.78
C ASP A 545 -47.41 11.80 37.24
N PRO A 546 -47.05 10.97 38.25
CA PRO A 546 -47.41 11.21 39.66
C PRO A 546 -46.88 12.50 40.31
N ASN A 547 -45.97 13.24 39.66
CA ASN A 547 -45.20 14.33 40.30
C ASN A 547 -45.56 15.78 39.89
N ALA A 548 -46.62 16.02 39.11
CA ALA A 548 -47.00 17.38 38.70
C ALA A 548 -47.72 18.17 39.81
N GLN A 549 -47.14 19.29 40.26
CA GLN A 549 -47.73 20.19 41.28
C GLN A 549 -48.71 21.22 40.68
N PRO A 550 -49.79 21.61 41.40
CA PRO A 550 -50.81 22.51 40.88
C PRO A 550 -50.40 23.99 40.91
N ALA A 551 -50.68 24.72 39.84
CA ALA A 551 -50.48 26.18 39.75
C ALA A 551 -51.61 26.95 40.46
N GLN A 552 -51.27 28.07 41.10
CA GLN A 552 -52.20 28.94 41.82
C GLN A 552 -52.96 29.93 40.90
N PRO A 553 -54.18 30.38 41.27
CA PRO A 553 -55.00 31.22 40.42
C PRO A 553 -54.59 32.70 40.49
N GLY A 554 -54.44 33.34 39.33
CA GLY A 554 -54.49 34.81 39.20
C GLY A 554 -53.26 35.49 38.61
N GLN A 555 -52.96 35.26 37.33
CA GLN A 555 -52.30 36.25 36.47
C GLN A 555 -52.79 36.08 35.01
N PRO A 556 -53.04 37.17 34.25
CA PRO A 556 -53.65 37.10 32.93
C PRO A 556 -52.62 36.76 31.84
N ALA A 557 -53.00 35.89 30.90
CA ALA A 557 -52.20 35.59 29.72
C ALA A 557 -52.31 36.72 28.67
N PRO A 558 -51.20 37.10 27.99
CA PRO A 558 -51.23 38.04 26.88
C PRO A 558 -51.81 37.40 25.59
N ALA A 559 -52.31 38.25 24.69
CA ALA A 559 -52.94 37.86 23.43
C ALA A 559 -51.93 37.42 22.34
N PRO A 560 -52.35 36.62 21.33
CA PRO A 560 -51.45 36.01 20.35
C PRO A 560 -51.06 36.95 19.20
N MET A 561 -49.90 36.70 18.59
CA MET A 561 -49.51 37.28 17.29
C MET A 561 -49.92 36.38 16.11
N VAL A 562 -50.04 37.00 14.93
CA VAL A 562 -50.84 36.51 13.78
C VAL A 562 -49.97 36.10 12.58
N GLY A 563 -50.44 35.09 11.84
CA GLY A 563 -50.05 34.72 10.47
C GLY A 563 -50.92 33.52 10.04
N MET A 564 -52.10 33.66 9.42
CA MET A 564 -52.41 34.17 8.05
C MET A 564 -51.90 33.17 6.99
N ASP A 565 -52.69 32.51 6.12
CA ASP A 565 -54.11 32.59 5.68
C ASP A 565 -54.72 31.16 5.62
N GLY A 566 -56.02 30.88 5.43
CA GLY A 566 -57.22 31.72 5.26
C GLY A 566 -58.32 31.03 4.43
N ALA A 567 -59.29 30.36 5.07
CA ALA A 567 -60.59 29.98 4.49
C ALA A 567 -61.63 29.73 5.61
N MET A 568 -62.74 30.45 5.62
CA MET A 568 -63.68 30.56 6.74
C MET A 568 -65.09 30.06 6.41
N ALA A 569 -65.69 29.26 7.31
CA ALA A 569 -67.11 29.26 7.76
C ALA A 569 -67.45 27.93 8.46
N GLY A 570 -68.07 27.86 9.65
CA GLY A 570 -68.36 28.90 10.64
C GLY A 570 -69.35 28.41 11.73
N GLY A 571 -68.95 28.48 13.01
CA GLY A 571 -69.81 28.35 14.22
C GLY A 571 -70.38 26.94 14.54
N ALA A 572 -70.44 26.46 15.79
CA ALA A 572 -70.01 27.02 17.08
C ALA A 572 -69.90 25.89 18.16
N GLY A 573 -69.24 26.14 19.30
CA GLY A 573 -69.56 25.43 20.56
C GLY A 573 -68.55 24.45 21.19
N THR A 574 -67.27 24.85 21.34
CA THR A 574 -66.36 24.49 22.46
C THR A 574 -66.47 23.13 23.19
N ALA A 575 -65.46 22.28 23.00
CA ALA A 575 -64.89 21.44 24.06
C ALA A 575 -63.35 21.47 23.94
N SER A 576 -62.62 21.47 25.05
CA SER A 576 -61.15 21.59 25.05
C SER A 576 -60.52 20.33 24.46
N ALA A 577 -59.69 20.48 23.42
CA ALA A 577 -58.96 19.35 22.85
C ALA A 577 -57.81 18.93 23.77
N THR A 578 -57.90 17.73 24.35
CA THR A 578 -56.80 17.10 25.08
C THR A 578 -55.70 16.72 24.07
N ASP A 579 -54.45 17.11 24.32
CA ASP A 579 -53.34 16.68 23.47
C ASP A 579 -53.03 15.20 23.70
N VAL A 580 -53.57 14.34 22.82
CA VAL A 580 -53.41 12.88 22.87
C VAL A 580 -52.18 12.37 22.12
N SER A 581 -51.31 13.26 21.62
CA SER A 581 -50.15 12.88 20.79
C SER A 581 -49.10 12.03 21.53
N SER A 582 -49.07 12.10 22.86
CA SER A 582 -48.10 11.40 23.74
C SER A 582 -48.49 9.97 24.12
N ILE A 583 -49.71 9.51 23.79
CA ILE A 583 -50.23 8.21 24.25
C ILE A 583 -49.85 7.09 23.27
N GLN A 584 -48.92 6.22 23.68
CA GLN A 584 -48.55 5.02 22.93
C GLN A 584 -49.54 3.88 23.19
N ILE A 585 -50.13 3.35 22.12
CA ILE A 585 -51.03 2.19 22.12
C ILE A 585 -50.53 1.22 21.04
N GLU A 586 -50.54 -0.07 21.35
CA GLU A 586 -50.33 -1.16 20.40
C GLU A 586 -51.48 -1.18 19.37
N SER A 587 -51.26 -0.61 18.19
CA SER A 587 -52.25 -0.58 17.10
C SER A 587 -52.51 -1.98 16.54
N PRO A 588 -53.73 -2.31 16.09
CA PRO A 588 -54.01 -3.57 15.42
C PRO A 588 -53.31 -3.61 14.06
N THR A 589 -52.47 -4.62 13.84
CA THR A 589 -51.71 -4.85 12.60
C THR A 589 -51.93 -6.27 12.08
N GLY A 590 -51.76 -6.49 10.78
CA GLY A 590 -51.98 -7.77 10.12
C GLY A 590 -53.45 -8.05 9.78
N PRO A 591 -53.74 -9.21 9.19
CA PRO A 591 -55.04 -9.49 8.58
C PRO A 591 -56.16 -9.60 9.61
N GLY A 592 -57.32 -9.05 9.27
CA GLY A 592 -58.51 -9.11 10.11
C GLY A 592 -59.71 -8.41 9.50
N TRP A 593 -60.81 -8.40 10.23
CA TRP A 593 -62.08 -7.81 9.82
C TRP A 593 -62.35 -6.53 10.58
N VAL A 594 -62.97 -5.56 9.92
CA VAL A 594 -63.63 -4.42 10.57
C VAL A 594 -65.14 -4.68 10.51
N ILE A 595 -65.81 -4.56 11.64
CA ILE A 595 -67.26 -4.74 11.78
C ILE A 595 -67.86 -3.37 12.09
N GLU A 596 -68.75 -2.90 11.21
CA GLU A 596 -69.59 -1.72 11.43
C GLU A 596 -70.99 -2.15 11.86
N ILE A 597 -71.51 -1.51 12.91
CA ILE A 597 -72.88 -1.68 13.40
C ILE A 597 -73.55 -0.31 13.35
N LYS A 598 -74.56 -0.14 12.49
CA LYS A 598 -75.47 1.02 12.51
C LYS A 598 -76.74 0.67 13.28
N GLY A 599 -77.17 1.59 14.13
CA GLY A 599 -78.39 1.42 14.90
C GLY A 599 -78.92 2.72 15.48
N TYR A 600 -79.98 2.60 16.29
CA TYR A 600 -80.57 3.71 17.02
C TYR A 600 -81.13 3.28 18.37
N HIS A 601 -81.37 4.25 19.25
CA HIS A 601 -82.10 4.05 20.49
C HIS A 601 -82.92 5.29 20.88
N PHE A 602 -83.88 5.08 21.78
CA PHE A 602 -84.71 6.15 22.35
C PHE A 602 -84.33 6.53 23.79
N PHE A 603 -83.31 5.85 24.36
CA PHE A 603 -82.78 6.15 25.70
C PHE A 603 -82.15 7.55 25.77
N ASN A 604 -82.95 8.54 26.13
CA ASN A 604 -82.56 9.95 26.22
C ASN A 604 -83.21 10.57 27.46
N ASP A 605 -82.37 11.00 28.41
CA ASP A 605 -82.81 11.69 29.63
C ASP A 605 -82.66 13.21 29.45
N PRO A 606 -83.76 13.98 29.37
CA PRO A 606 -83.69 15.44 29.19
C PRO A 606 -83.14 16.17 30.44
N SER A 607 -83.05 15.51 31.59
CA SER A 607 -82.47 16.06 32.82
C SER A 607 -80.98 15.76 32.99
N ASN A 608 -80.44 14.77 32.26
CA ASN A 608 -79.03 14.37 32.37
C ASN A 608 -78.43 13.90 31.02
N SER A 609 -77.82 14.85 30.31
CA SER A 609 -77.15 14.61 29.03
C SER A 609 -75.90 13.70 29.12
N ALA A 610 -75.37 13.41 30.31
CA ALA A 610 -74.22 12.52 30.49
C ALA A 610 -74.58 11.01 30.56
N ILE A 611 -75.87 10.67 30.43
CA ILE A 611 -76.38 9.30 30.51
C ILE A 611 -77.07 8.85 29.22
N GLY A 612 -77.79 9.74 28.53
CA GLY A 612 -78.46 9.47 27.25
C GLY A 612 -77.57 9.65 26.01
N GLY A 613 -78.18 9.57 24.82
CA GLY A 613 -77.50 9.80 23.54
C GLY A 613 -76.26 8.93 23.32
N SER A 614 -75.23 9.48 22.65
CA SER A 614 -74.00 8.75 22.36
C SER A 614 -73.22 8.27 23.59
N ALA A 615 -73.44 8.85 24.78
CA ALA A 615 -72.89 8.36 26.04
C ALA A 615 -73.48 6.98 26.44
N HIS A 616 -74.74 6.71 26.11
CA HIS A 616 -75.37 5.39 26.34
C HIS A 616 -74.69 4.29 25.52
N VAL A 617 -74.45 4.55 24.23
CA VAL A 617 -73.77 3.61 23.31
C VAL A 617 -72.35 3.32 23.76
N LYS A 618 -71.61 4.34 24.23
CA LYS A 618 -70.27 4.19 24.82
C LYS A 618 -70.30 3.30 26.07
N ARG A 619 -71.21 3.58 27.00
CA ARG A 619 -71.32 2.89 28.30
C ARG A 619 -71.91 1.48 28.22
N THR A 620 -72.62 1.17 27.14
CA THR A 620 -73.19 -0.16 26.87
C THR A 620 -72.38 -0.89 25.80
N LEU A 621 -72.73 -0.76 24.51
CA LEU A 621 -72.18 -1.57 23.42
C LEU A 621 -70.65 -1.50 23.33
N ILE A 622 -70.04 -0.31 23.32
CA ILE A 622 -68.57 -0.17 23.19
C ILE A 622 -67.87 -0.79 24.41
N LYS A 623 -68.29 -0.43 25.63
CA LYS A 623 -67.75 -1.01 26.86
C LYS A 623 -67.95 -2.53 26.94
N SER A 624 -69.09 -3.04 26.48
CA SER A 624 -69.35 -4.48 26.36
C SER A 624 -68.42 -5.14 25.35
N ILE A 625 -68.08 -4.49 24.23
CA ILE A 625 -67.10 -5.04 23.26
C ILE A 625 -65.70 -5.14 23.89
N GLU A 626 -65.29 -4.15 24.69
CA GLU A 626 -63.97 -4.14 25.35
C GLU A 626 -63.85 -5.11 26.53
N THR A 627 -64.92 -5.28 27.32
CA THR A 627 -64.89 -5.99 28.62
C THR A 627 -65.79 -7.23 28.71
N GLY A 628 -66.53 -7.53 27.65
CA GLY A 628 -67.53 -8.58 27.61
C GLY A 628 -66.97 -10.00 27.56
N VAL A 629 -67.85 -10.95 27.87
CA VAL A 629 -67.59 -12.38 27.88
C VAL A 629 -68.70 -13.15 27.18
N VAL A 630 -68.35 -14.29 26.57
CA VAL A 630 -69.31 -15.25 26.03
C VAL A 630 -68.88 -16.67 26.40
N ASP A 631 -69.86 -17.48 26.76
CA ASP A 631 -69.68 -18.90 27.03
C ASP A 631 -69.87 -19.68 25.71
N LEU A 632 -68.80 -20.35 25.24
CA LEU A 632 -68.73 -21.05 23.95
C LEU A 632 -68.43 -22.55 24.17
N PRO A 633 -68.92 -23.46 23.31
CA PRO A 633 -68.62 -24.89 23.45
C PRO A 633 -67.14 -25.16 23.10
N SER A 634 -66.38 -25.78 24.00
CA SER A 634 -64.95 -26.09 23.75
C SER A 634 -64.69 -27.42 23.02
N GLY A 635 -65.75 -28.17 22.69
CA GLY A 635 -65.65 -29.37 21.84
C GLY A 635 -66.95 -30.18 21.73
N PRO A 636 -66.94 -31.30 20.98
CA PRO A 636 -68.07 -32.23 20.91
C PRO A 636 -68.39 -32.79 22.31
N GLY A 637 -69.63 -32.57 22.78
CA GLY A 637 -70.05 -32.93 24.13
C GLY A 637 -70.51 -31.76 25.01
N GLY A 638 -70.52 -30.53 24.49
CA GLY A 638 -71.30 -29.42 25.07
C GLY A 638 -70.75 -28.78 26.34
N LYS A 639 -69.52 -29.10 26.75
CA LYS A 639 -68.82 -28.32 27.79
C LYS A 639 -68.63 -26.89 27.31
N THR A 640 -69.18 -25.94 28.04
CA THR A 640 -69.04 -24.51 27.77
C THR A 640 -67.88 -23.91 28.54
N GLU A 641 -67.04 -23.15 27.85
CA GLU A 641 -65.97 -22.35 28.42
C GLU A 641 -66.21 -20.87 28.18
N ARG A 642 -65.88 -20.07 29.20
CA ARG A 642 -65.97 -18.62 29.13
C ARG A 642 -64.77 -18.05 28.41
N PHE A 643 -65.01 -17.26 27.38
CA PHE A 643 -63.98 -16.46 26.69
C PHE A 643 -64.32 -14.98 26.83
N THR A 644 -63.30 -14.16 27.08
CA THR A 644 -63.41 -12.70 26.93
C THR A 644 -63.43 -12.35 25.45
N PHE A 645 -64.08 -11.25 25.09
CA PHE A 645 -64.12 -10.80 23.69
C PHE A 645 -62.71 -10.51 23.12
N LYS A 646 -61.78 -10.04 23.97
CA LYS A 646 -60.36 -9.90 23.62
C LYS A 646 -59.65 -11.23 23.31
N GLU A 647 -60.07 -12.35 23.90
CA GLU A 647 -59.58 -13.69 23.53
C GLU A 647 -60.17 -14.20 22.20
N LEU A 648 -61.35 -13.71 21.80
CA LEU A 648 -61.90 -13.94 20.46
C LEU A 648 -61.23 -13.07 19.39
N GLY A 649 -60.43 -12.09 19.80
CA GLY A 649 -59.78 -11.11 18.92
C GLY A 649 -60.62 -9.87 18.62
N LEU A 650 -61.70 -9.62 19.37
CA LEU A 650 -62.48 -8.38 19.30
C LEU A 650 -61.79 -7.26 20.09
N GLY A 651 -61.77 -6.05 19.54
CA GLY A 651 -61.22 -4.87 20.23
C GLY A 651 -61.31 -3.58 19.42
N PHE A 652 -60.72 -2.51 19.96
CA PHE A 652 -60.60 -1.20 19.33
C PHE A 652 -61.96 -0.60 18.90
N ALA A 653 -62.98 -0.75 19.76
CA ALA A 653 -64.32 -0.27 19.47
C ALA A 653 -64.42 1.25 19.58
N ILE A 654 -64.96 1.89 18.54
CA ILE A 654 -65.16 3.33 18.45
C ILE A 654 -66.59 3.68 18.00
N LEU A 655 -67.10 4.80 18.49
CA LEU A 655 -68.20 5.51 17.85
C LEU A 655 -67.65 6.25 16.62
N ALA A 656 -68.01 5.78 15.44
CA ALA A 656 -67.48 6.24 14.15
C ALA A 656 -68.21 7.47 13.58
N ARG A 657 -69.47 7.71 13.99
CA ARG A 657 -70.22 8.95 13.71
C ARG A 657 -71.03 9.34 14.94
N ASP A 658 -70.91 10.59 15.35
CA ASP A 658 -71.78 11.21 16.36
C ASP A 658 -72.91 11.90 15.61
N ILE A 659 -74.10 11.28 15.61
CA ILE A 659 -75.26 11.76 14.85
C ILE A 659 -76.13 12.58 15.81
N PRO A 660 -76.49 13.83 15.48
CA PRO A 660 -77.33 14.65 16.36
C PRO A 660 -78.66 13.96 16.69
N ILE A 661 -79.10 14.07 17.94
CA ILE A 661 -80.38 13.50 18.38
C ILE A 661 -81.52 14.20 17.65
N ASP A 662 -82.30 13.45 16.87
CA ASP A 662 -83.56 13.91 16.30
C ASP A 662 -84.59 14.02 17.42
N LYS A 663 -84.84 15.24 17.89
CA LYS A 663 -85.78 15.56 18.97
C LYS A 663 -87.25 15.51 18.53
N GLN A 664 -87.53 15.43 17.23
CA GLN A 664 -88.88 15.48 16.67
C GLN A 664 -89.30 14.18 15.96
N PHE A 665 -88.49 13.11 16.07
CA PHE A 665 -88.79 11.82 15.46
C PHE A 665 -90.17 11.31 15.88
N ARG A 666 -91.04 11.10 14.88
CA ARG A 666 -92.42 10.62 15.06
C ARG A 666 -92.46 9.10 14.93
N LEU A 667 -92.51 8.42 16.07
CA LEU A 667 -92.72 6.97 16.13
C LEU A 667 -94.22 6.66 16.08
N ALA A 668 -94.67 5.94 15.05
CA ALA A 668 -96.07 5.53 14.95
C ALA A 668 -96.49 4.67 16.18
N ASN A 669 -97.66 4.97 16.74
CA ASN A 669 -98.18 4.25 17.89
C ASN A 669 -98.87 2.94 17.43
N PRO A 670 -98.34 1.74 17.76
CA PRO A 670 -98.94 0.48 17.33
C PRO A 670 -100.30 0.19 17.99
N ASN A 671 -100.63 0.88 19.09
CA ASN A 671 -101.91 0.78 19.80
C ASN A 671 -102.92 1.86 19.35
N TYR A 672 -102.60 2.64 18.31
CA TYR A 672 -103.51 3.64 17.75
C TYR A 672 -104.60 2.97 16.92
N ALA A 673 -105.77 2.77 17.54
CA ALA A 673 -106.98 2.28 16.90
C ALA A 673 -107.68 3.39 16.08
N GLY A 674 -107.00 3.93 15.08
CA GLY A 674 -107.64 4.70 14.01
C GLY A 674 -108.62 3.81 13.24
N ALA A 675 -109.82 4.32 12.94
CA ALA A 675 -110.91 3.54 12.35
C ALA A 675 -110.45 2.76 11.10
N GLY A 676 -110.49 1.44 11.20
CA GLY A 676 -109.77 0.55 10.28
C GLY A 676 -110.34 0.49 8.87
N ILE A 677 -109.45 0.36 7.88
CA ILE A 677 -109.80 -0.01 6.51
C ILE A 677 -108.87 -1.12 6.02
N GLY A 678 -109.48 -2.26 5.68
CA GLY A 678 -109.06 -3.17 4.60
C GLY A 678 -107.67 -3.78 4.65
N ALA A 679 -107.59 -5.09 4.95
CA ALA A 679 -106.43 -5.90 4.61
C ALA A 679 -106.24 -5.94 3.07
N GLY A 680 -105.16 -5.33 2.58
CA GLY A 680 -104.68 -5.42 1.20
C GLY A 680 -103.20 -5.81 1.19
N GLY A 681 -102.82 -6.72 0.30
CA GLY A 681 -101.46 -7.27 0.24
C GLY A 681 -100.37 -6.25 -0.10
N PRO A 682 -99.09 -6.57 0.15
CA PRO A 682 -97.98 -5.64 -0.01
C PRO A 682 -97.75 -5.28 -1.48
N GLY A 683 -98.12 -4.05 -1.85
CA GLY A 683 -97.83 -3.50 -3.17
C GLY A 683 -98.77 -2.38 -3.58
N LEU A 684 -98.58 -1.17 -3.03
CA LEU A 684 -98.79 0.14 -3.67
C LEU A 684 -98.39 1.27 -2.68
N GLY A 685 -97.89 2.38 -3.22
CA GLY A 685 -97.30 3.47 -2.42
C GLY A 685 -98.33 4.36 -1.72
N PHE A 686 -98.01 4.78 -0.50
CA PHE A 686 -98.77 5.78 0.26
C PHE A 686 -98.31 7.19 -0.12
N ASP A 687 -98.92 7.79 -1.15
CA ASP A 687 -98.83 9.25 -1.35
C ASP A 687 -100.13 9.81 -1.94
N SER A 688 -101.13 9.97 -1.08
CA SER A 688 -102.37 10.72 -1.33
C SER A 688 -103.06 11.00 0.02
N PRO A 689 -103.27 12.27 0.42
CA PRO A 689 -103.88 12.61 1.70
C PRO A 689 -105.41 12.45 1.63
N PRO A 690 -106.06 11.71 2.55
CA PRO A 690 -107.52 11.69 2.64
C PRO A 690 -108.03 13.00 3.24
N THR A 691 -108.89 13.70 2.50
CA THR A 691 -109.73 14.78 3.02
C THR A 691 -110.79 14.20 3.96
N GLY A 692 -110.43 14.08 5.24
CA GLY A 692 -111.28 13.56 6.32
C GLY A 692 -111.15 14.41 7.58
N GLN A 693 -112.30 14.69 8.21
CA GLN A 693 -112.46 15.57 9.37
C GLN A 693 -111.50 15.21 10.52
N LEU A 694 -110.67 16.17 10.95
CA LEU A 694 -109.73 16.00 12.07
C LEU A 694 -110.49 15.78 13.38
N VAL A 695 -110.55 14.52 13.82
CA VAL A 695 -110.93 14.18 15.20
C VAL A 695 -109.81 14.70 16.12
N PRO A 696 -110.10 15.42 17.21
CA PRO A 696 -109.07 15.84 18.16
C PRO A 696 -108.39 14.60 18.76
N GLU A 697 -107.06 14.51 18.64
CA GLU A 697 -106.29 13.40 19.21
C GLU A 697 -106.52 13.27 20.72
N ASP A 698 -106.74 12.04 21.20
CA ASP A 698 -106.69 11.75 22.63
C ASP A 698 -105.24 11.94 23.12
N PRO A 699 -104.98 12.86 24.07
CA PRO A 699 -103.63 13.06 24.62
C PRO A 699 -103.01 11.81 25.25
N LYS A 700 -103.80 10.78 25.56
CA LYS A 700 -103.35 9.49 26.10
C LYS A 700 -103.12 8.41 25.04
N ASN A 701 -103.58 8.60 23.81
CA ASN A 701 -103.39 7.65 22.70
C ASN A 701 -103.15 8.37 21.35
N PRO A 702 -102.07 9.15 21.21
CA PRO A 702 -101.76 9.87 19.97
C PRO A 702 -101.43 8.90 18.82
N GLN A 703 -101.60 9.35 17.58
CA GLN A 703 -101.23 8.60 16.37
C GLN A 703 -99.71 8.39 16.27
N PHE A 704 -98.93 9.36 16.76
CA PHE A 704 -97.47 9.32 16.79
C PHE A 704 -96.93 9.77 18.15
N PHE A 705 -95.96 9.03 18.67
CA PHE A 705 -95.13 9.48 19.79
C PHE A 705 -93.96 10.31 19.25
N THR A 706 -93.86 11.57 19.66
CA THR A 706 -92.64 12.38 19.46
C THR A 706 -91.60 11.95 20.49
N VAL A 707 -90.55 11.25 20.06
CA VAL A 707 -89.50 10.70 20.93
C VAL A 707 -88.12 11.11 20.43
N PRO A 708 -87.17 11.50 21.30
CA PRO A 708 -85.82 11.77 20.84
C PRO A 708 -85.15 10.47 20.33
N LYS A 709 -84.81 10.40 19.05
CA LYS A 709 -84.07 9.28 18.42
C LYS A 709 -82.57 9.64 18.37
N CYS A 710 -81.73 8.82 18.99
CA CYS A 710 -80.28 8.89 18.78
C CYS A 710 -79.89 7.79 17.80
N GLU A 711 -79.31 8.14 16.65
CA GLU A 711 -78.66 7.18 15.77
C GLU A 711 -77.17 7.05 16.13
N PHE A 712 -76.57 5.90 15.84
CA PHE A 712 -75.15 5.66 16.07
C PHE A 712 -74.57 4.75 14.99
N VAL A 713 -73.26 4.91 14.78
CA VAL A 713 -72.44 3.98 14.00
C VAL A 713 -71.24 3.60 14.86
N VAL A 714 -71.12 2.32 15.21
CA VAL A 714 -69.98 1.77 15.97
C VAL A 714 -69.14 0.91 15.03
N GLN A 715 -67.81 1.10 15.05
CA GLN A 715 -66.85 0.26 14.35
C GLN A 715 -65.89 -0.38 15.35
N PHE A 716 -65.51 -1.63 15.12
CA PHE A 716 -64.50 -2.35 15.90
C PHE A 716 -63.80 -3.38 15.01
N CYS A 717 -62.58 -3.79 15.37
CA CYS A 717 -61.89 -4.84 14.62
C CYS A 717 -62.04 -6.22 15.26
N TRP A 718 -61.96 -7.23 14.41
CA TRP A 718 -61.89 -8.63 14.77
C TRP A 718 -60.69 -9.30 14.08
N GLN A 719 -59.70 -9.73 14.86
CA GLN A 719 -58.60 -10.57 14.39
C GLN A 719 -58.95 -12.05 14.62
N GLU A 720 -58.91 -12.87 13.56
CA GLU A 720 -59.31 -14.28 13.62
C GLU A 720 -58.43 -15.09 14.58
N LYS A 721 -58.95 -15.43 15.75
CA LYS A 721 -58.32 -16.35 16.72
C LYS A 721 -59.10 -17.67 16.78
N PRO A 722 -58.70 -18.73 16.07
CA PRO A 722 -59.34 -20.05 16.18
C PRO A 722 -59.13 -20.66 17.57
N LEU A 723 -60.06 -21.54 17.98
CA LEU A 723 -60.18 -22.06 19.34
C LEU A 723 -58.85 -22.64 19.89
N ASN A 724 -58.11 -23.41 19.09
CA ASN A 724 -56.81 -23.97 19.50
C ASN A 724 -55.79 -22.87 19.84
N LYS A 725 -55.68 -21.81 19.03
CA LYS A 725 -54.78 -20.68 19.33
C LYS A 725 -55.16 -19.95 20.62
N ARG A 726 -56.45 -19.87 20.97
CA ARG A 726 -56.90 -19.31 22.27
C ARG A 726 -56.37 -20.13 23.44
N PHE A 727 -56.41 -21.47 23.34
CA PHE A 727 -55.86 -22.36 24.35
C PHE A 727 -54.33 -22.29 24.44
N GLU A 728 -53.62 -22.22 23.31
CA GLU A 728 -52.17 -22.00 23.30
C GLU A 728 -51.78 -20.67 23.94
N GLU A 729 -52.49 -19.57 23.64
CA GLU A 729 -52.28 -18.26 24.28
C GLU A 729 -52.55 -18.29 25.78
N ARG A 730 -53.63 -18.97 26.22
CA ARG A 730 -53.92 -19.19 27.64
C ARG A 730 -52.79 -19.95 28.33
N LYS A 731 -52.32 -21.04 27.72
CA LYS A 731 -51.21 -21.84 28.25
C LYS A 731 -49.93 -21.00 28.35
N LYS A 732 -49.53 -20.31 27.28
CA LYS A 732 -48.36 -19.40 27.27
C LYS A 732 -48.46 -18.31 28.37
N LYS A 733 -49.65 -17.74 28.59
CA LYS A 733 -49.87 -16.77 29.67
C LYS A 733 -49.79 -17.40 31.07
N ALA A 734 -50.30 -18.62 31.25
CA ALA A 734 -50.19 -19.35 32.51
C ALA A 734 -48.74 -19.74 32.82
N ASP A 735 -48.02 -20.27 31.84
CA ASP A 735 -46.59 -20.62 31.95
C ASP A 735 -45.75 -19.36 32.26
N ALA A 736 -46.02 -18.23 31.58
CA ALA A 736 -45.36 -16.95 31.84
C ALA A 736 -45.71 -16.35 33.22
N ALA A 737 -46.96 -16.49 33.69
CA ALA A 737 -47.37 -16.04 35.01
C ALA A 737 -46.75 -16.89 36.13
N GLN A 738 -46.60 -18.21 35.92
CA GLN A 738 -45.84 -19.08 36.83
C GLN A 738 -44.35 -18.69 36.87
N ALA A 739 -43.74 -18.41 35.71
CA ALA A 739 -42.36 -17.94 35.63
C ALA A 739 -42.17 -16.57 36.34
N ALA A 740 -43.11 -15.64 36.20
CA ALA A 740 -43.08 -14.34 36.88
C ALA A 740 -43.29 -14.48 38.40
N ALA A 741 -44.22 -15.33 38.84
CA ALA A 741 -44.43 -15.62 40.26
C ALA A 741 -43.21 -16.30 40.92
N ALA A 742 -42.51 -17.17 40.19
CA ALA A 742 -41.25 -17.77 40.62
C ALA A 742 -40.09 -16.76 40.70
N ALA A 743 -40.19 -15.60 40.03
CA ALA A 743 -39.18 -14.55 40.02
C ALA A 743 -39.33 -13.49 41.14
N GLY A 744 -40.39 -13.56 41.95
CA GLY A 744 -40.52 -12.78 43.19
C GLY A 744 -40.95 -11.31 43.06
N THR A 745 -41.39 -10.85 41.89
CA THR A 745 -41.79 -9.44 41.66
C THR A 745 -43.30 -9.25 41.88
N PRO A 746 -43.76 -8.26 42.68
CA PRO A 746 -45.18 -7.99 42.86
C PRO A 746 -45.80 -7.26 41.65
N ILE A 747 -47.01 -7.67 41.28
CA ILE A 747 -47.79 -7.09 40.17
C ILE A 747 -48.75 -6.01 40.71
N PRO A 748 -48.79 -4.79 40.14
CA PRO A 748 -49.80 -3.79 40.50
C PRO A 748 -51.15 -4.14 39.86
N GLY A 749 -52.23 -4.13 40.67
CA GLY A 749 -53.61 -4.02 40.15
C GLY A 749 -54.49 -5.28 40.10
N ALA A 750 -54.36 -6.22 41.05
CA ALA A 750 -55.33 -7.32 41.18
C ALA A 750 -56.57 -6.91 42.02
N PRO A 751 -57.81 -6.97 41.47
CA PRO A 751 -59.03 -6.82 42.27
C PRO A 751 -59.35 -8.11 43.05
N VAL A 752 -59.79 -7.96 44.30
CA VAL A 752 -60.06 -9.06 45.24
C VAL A 752 -61.57 -9.22 45.48
N SER A 753 -62.02 -10.47 45.68
CA SER A 753 -63.38 -10.96 46.03
C SER A 753 -64.11 -11.66 44.88
N ALA A 754 -64.84 -12.76 45.10
CA ALA A 754 -65.47 -13.19 46.34
C ALA A 754 -65.42 -14.71 46.66
N VAL A 755 -65.12 -14.99 47.94
CA VAL A 755 -65.78 -15.92 48.89
C VAL A 755 -66.08 -17.38 48.49
N PRO A 756 -65.58 -18.38 49.24
CA PRO A 756 -66.01 -19.78 49.17
C PRO A 756 -67.20 -20.10 50.09
N VAL A 757 -67.99 -21.11 49.72
CA VAL A 757 -69.09 -21.69 50.55
C VAL A 757 -68.93 -23.23 50.54
N PRO A 758 -69.18 -23.96 51.64
CA PRO A 758 -68.43 -25.19 51.93
C PRO A 758 -69.15 -26.50 51.58
N GLY A 759 -68.35 -27.58 51.44
CA GLY A 759 -68.76 -28.93 51.85
C GLY A 759 -69.00 -29.97 50.75
N VAL A 760 -67.92 -30.57 50.22
CA VAL A 760 -67.86 -32.02 49.92
C VAL A 760 -66.45 -32.51 50.27
N ALA A 761 -66.33 -33.60 51.03
CA ALA A 761 -65.05 -34.21 51.41
C ALA A 761 -64.48 -35.10 50.27
N PRO A 762 -63.16 -35.31 50.21
CA PRO A 762 -62.52 -35.90 49.03
C PRO A 762 -62.55 -37.43 49.00
N ALA A 763 -62.63 -38.02 47.80
CA ALA A 763 -62.22 -39.40 47.55
C ALA A 763 -60.73 -39.41 47.17
N ALA A 764 -59.93 -40.22 47.85
CA ALA A 764 -58.48 -40.26 47.73
C ALA A 764 -57.96 -41.61 47.21
N VAL A 765 -56.65 -41.63 46.94
CA VAL A 765 -55.73 -42.78 46.89
C VAL A 765 -55.57 -43.46 45.50
N PRO A 766 -54.36 -43.93 45.08
CA PRO A 766 -53.05 -43.90 45.75
C PRO A 766 -51.94 -43.10 45.03
N VAL A 767 -50.99 -42.62 45.83
CA VAL A 767 -49.57 -42.41 45.45
C VAL A 767 -48.79 -43.68 45.78
N ALA A 768 -47.83 -44.07 44.94
CA ALA A 768 -46.83 -45.10 45.24
C ALA A 768 -45.42 -44.46 45.42
N PRO A 769 -44.51 -45.07 46.20
CA PRO A 769 -43.49 -44.31 46.94
C PRO A 769 -42.16 -44.06 46.22
N ILE A 770 -41.40 -43.15 46.84
CA ILE A 770 -40.11 -42.58 46.43
C ILE A 770 -38.92 -43.44 46.90
N ASN A 771 -37.89 -43.66 46.08
CA ASN A 771 -36.50 -43.32 46.46
C ASN A 771 -35.46 -43.36 45.30
N PRO A 772 -34.36 -42.59 45.37
CA PRO A 772 -33.39 -42.41 44.28
C PRO A 772 -32.03 -43.10 44.48
N ALA A 773 -31.27 -43.29 43.38
CA ALA A 773 -29.79 -43.35 43.23
C ALA A 773 -29.39 -44.23 42.01
N PRO A 774 -28.13 -44.17 41.50
CA PRO A 774 -27.23 -43.03 41.34
C PRO A 774 -26.71 -42.87 39.88
N ILE A 775 -25.95 -41.80 39.61
CA ILE A 775 -25.25 -41.58 38.33
C ILE A 775 -23.93 -42.38 38.29
N PRO A 776 -23.62 -43.14 37.22
CA PRO A 776 -22.28 -43.67 36.97
C PRO A 776 -21.48 -42.77 36.01
N VAL A 777 -20.20 -42.56 36.34
CA VAL A 777 -19.22 -41.81 35.53
C VAL A 777 -18.61 -42.70 34.44
N ALA A 778 -18.25 -42.12 33.30
CA ALA A 778 -17.64 -42.83 32.18
C ALA A 778 -16.16 -43.22 32.44
N PRO A 779 -15.69 -44.40 32.00
CA PRO A 779 -14.27 -44.73 31.93
C PRO A 779 -13.65 -44.36 30.57
N ALA A 780 -12.41 -43.90 30.59
CA ALA A 780 -11.62 -43.59 29.39
C ALA A 780 -11.02 -44.86 28.74
N VAL A 781 -10.75 -44.82 27.43
CA VAL A 781 -10.06 -45.90 26.70
C VAL A 781 -8.69 -45.39 26.20
N PRO A 782 -7.57 -46.05 26.54
CA PRO A 782 -6.22 -45.66 26.11
C PRO A 782 -5.85 -46.17 24.70
N PRO A 783 -4.79 -45.63 24.06
CA PRO A 783 -4.45 -45.92 22.66
C PRO A 783 -3.71 -47.26 22.48
N VAL A 784 -3.87 -47.87 21.29
CA VAL A 784 -3.16 -49.10 20.90
C VAL A 784 -2.05 -48.77 19.90
N VAL A 785 -0.88 -49.38 20.12
CA VAL A 785 0.37 -49.16 19.38
C VAL A 785 0.55 -50.25 18.30
N ALA A 786 1.22 -49.90 17.20
CA ALA A 786 1.52 -50.79 16.07
C ALA A 786 2.64 -51.81 16.35
N PRO A 787 2.74 -52.88 15.54
CA PRO A 787 3.99 -53.63 15.38
C PRO A 787 4.47 -53.78 13.92
N MET A 788 5.79 -53.75 13.78
CA MET A 788 6.67 -54.16 12.65
C MET A 788 7.95 -54.73 13.31
N PRO A 789 8.93 -55.36 12.61
CA PRO A 789 8.95 -56.02 11.28
C PRO A 789 9.67 -57.40 11.31
N ALA A 790 9.89 -58.06 10.15
CA ALA A 790 10.90 -59.13 9.92
C ALA A 790 11.20 -59.35 8.40
N PRO A 791 12.35 -59.94 7.96
CA PRO A 791 13.00 -59.59 6.68
C PRO A 791 13.20 -60.71 5.60
N VAL A 792 13.81 -60.29 4.46
CA VAL A 792 14.36 -60.92 3.20
C VAL A 792 14.85 -62.40 3.25
N ASP A 793 15.06 -63.18 2.15
CA ASP A 793 15.88 -62.93 0.92
C ASP A 793 15.60 -63.94 -0.28
N PRO A 794 16.46 -64.27 -1.31
CA PRO A 794 16.06 -64.08 -2.74
C PRO A 794 16.24 -65.25 -3.77
N GLY A 795 15.72 -65.08 -5.00
CA GLY A 795 16.34 -65.58 -6.27
C GLY A 795 15.62 -66.67 -7.13
N ALA A 796 15.37 -66.38 -8.43
CA ALA A 796 15.25 -67.30 -9.60
C ALA A 796 14.93 -66.52 -10.92
N ALA A 797 15.09 -67.11 -12.14
CA ALA A 797 15.06 -66.38 -13.44
C ALA A 797 14.38 -67.09 -14.65
N VAL A 798 13.79 -66.29 -15.59
CA VAL A 798 13.81 -66.34 -17.12
C VAL A 798 13.45 -67.67 -17.85
N PRO A 799 12.49 -67.78 -18.85
CA PRO A 799 12.58 -67.13 -20.20
C PRO A 799 11.33 -66.92 -21.15
N VAL A 800 11.44 -65.95 -22.11
CA VAL A 800 11.05 -65.97 -23.58
C VAL A 800 9.57 -65.84 -24.10
N ALA A 801 9.45 -65.29 -25.35
CA ALA A 801 8.30 -64.78 -26.16
C ALA A 801 7.68 -65.84 -27.17
N PRO A 802 6.88 -65.56 -28.25
CA PRO A 802 6.42 -64.31 -28.95
C PRO A 802 4.93 -64.24 -29.45
N SER A 803 4.61 -63.30 -30.37
CA SER A 803 3.29 -62.84 -30.90
C SER A 803 2.44 -63.79 -31.79
N PRO A 804 1.21 -63.37 -32.19
CA PRO A 804 0.90 -63.32 -33.64
C PRO A 804 -0.06 -62.20 -34.18
N ALA A 805 0.27 -61.73 -35.40
CA ALA A 805 -0.54 -61.43 -36.62
C ALA A 805 -1.79 -60.47 -36.70
N VAL A 806 -1.84 -59.82 -37.87
CA VAL A 806 -2.78 -58.81 -38.45
C VAL A 806 -4.05 -59.46 -39.09
N PRO A 807 -5.09 -58.70 -39.56
CA PRO A 807 -5.10 -58.20 -40.95
C PRO A 807 -5.71 -56.79 -41.22
N GLU A 808 -5.44 -56.29 -42.43
CA GLU A 808 -5.79 -54.98 -43.03
C GLU A 808 -7.16 -55.01 -43.79
N PRO A 809 -7.71 -53.90 -44.34
CA PRO A 809 -7.34 -53.49 -45.72
C PRO A 809 -7.44 -51.98 -46.12
N ALA A 810 -6.49 -51.51 -46.95
CA ALA A 810 -6.60 -50.78 -48.25
C ALA A 810 -7.68 -49.67 -48.50
N ALA A 811 -7.50 -48.63 -49.33
CA ALA A 811 -6.37 -47.97 -50.04
C ALA A 811 -6.88 -46.61 -50.61
N GLY A 812 -6.17 -45.47 -50.55
CA GLY A 812 -5.27 -44.93 -51.59
C GLY A 812 -5.97 -43.92 -52.55
N PRO A 813 -5.27 -43.16 -53.44
CA PRO A 813 -3.87 -42.69 -53.43
C PRO A 813 -3.68 -41.17 -53.75
N GLY A 814 -2.46 -40.62 -53.61
CA GLY A 814 -2.07 -39.29 -54.12
C GLY A 814 -0.62 -38.91 -53.77
N ALA A 815 0.23 -38.59 -54.77
CA ALA A 815 1.70 -38.56 -54.65
C ALA A 815 2.30 -37.11 -54.62
N VAL A 816 3.27 -36.74 -53.75
CA VAL A 816 4.77 -36.76 -53.93
C VAL A 816 5.32 -35.65 -54.86
N PRO A 817 6.49 -34.98 -54.63
CA PRO A 817 7.35 -34.78 -53.45
C PRO A 817 7.69 -33.29 -53.13
N ALA A 818 8.66 -33.03 -52.22
CA ALA A 818 9.10 -31.71 -51.74
C ALA A 818 10.43 -31.19 -52.33
N THR A 819 10.71 -29.89 -52.12
CA THR A 819 12.02 -29.21 -52.27
C THR A 819 12.31 -28.30 -51.06
N PRO A 820 13.59 -28.05 -50.69
CA PRO A 820 13.97 -27.35 -49.46
C PRO A 820 14.04 -25.81 -49.60
N PRO A 821 13.93 -25.04 -48.49
CA PRO A 821 13.99 -23.57 -48.52
C PRO A 821 15.42 -23.01 -48.62
N ALA A 822 15.53 -21.81 -49.18
CA ALA A 822 16.79 -21.15 -49.53
C ALA A 822 17.44 -20.32 -48.39
N THR A 823 18.74 -20.11 -48.54
CA THR A 823 19.61 -19.25 -47.71
C THR A 823 19.29 -17.76 -47.81
N PRO A 824 19.42 -16.95 -46.74
CA PRO A 824 19.32 -15.50 -46.80
C PRO A 824 20.60 -14.83 -47.34
N PRO A 825 20.50 -13.62 -47.96
CA PRO A 825 21.63 -12.92 -48.59
C PRO A 825 22.44 -12.05 -47.61
N PRO A 826 23.68 -11.64 -47.97
CA PRO A 826 24.56 -10.83 -47.12
C PRO A 826 24.29 -9.32 -47.24
N VAL A 827 24.63 -8.57 -46.19
CA VAL A 827 24.60 -7.09 -46.15
C VAL A 827 26.05 -6.55 -46.26
N PRO A 828 26.35 -5.60 -47.17
CA PRO A 828 27.69 -5.01 -47.35
C PRO A 828 27.98 -3.83 -46.38
N PRO A 829 29.24 -3.36 -46.28
CA PRO A 829 29.73 -2.67 -45.08
C PRO A 829 29.73 -1.14 -45.11
N ALA A 830 29.68 -0.55 -43.91
CA ALA A 830 30.27 0.74 -43.54
C ALA A 830 30.62 0.71 -42.04
#